data_AF-A0A1V6TNN4-F1
#
_entry.id   AF-A0A1V6TNN4-F1
#
_cell.length_a   1.000
_cell.length_b   1.000
_cell.length_c   1.000
_cell.angle_alpha   90.00
_cell.angle_beta   90.00
_cell.angle_gamma   90.00
#
_symmetry.space_group_name_H-M   'P 1'
#
loop_
_entity.id
_entity.type
_entity.pdbx_description
1 polymer ?
#
loop_
_entity_poly.entity_id
_entity_poly.type
_entity_poly.pdbx_seq_one_letter_code
_entity_poly.pdbx_strand_id
1 'polypeptide(L)'
;MAQLDTLDLIVLVALLVGSVAYFTKGTYWAVPKDPYASSAAANGAAKSGKTRDVVEKMEETGKNCVIFYGSQTGTAEDYASRLAKEGSQRFGLKTMVADIEDYDYENLDKFPEDKIAFFVLATYGEGEPTDNAVEFYQFFTGEDVAFESGAGADDSPLSSLKYVAFGLGNNTYEHYNAMVRQVDTALSKLGAQRIGSAGEGDDGAGTMEEDFLAWKEPMWTALSDAMGLQEREAVYEPVFNVNEDESASPEDDSVYLGEPTAAHRQGQPKGPYSAHNPYVAPIVESYELFTVKDRNCLHMEINIGGSNLSYQTGDHIAIWPTNAGAEVDRFLQVFGLEDKRDSVINIKGIDVTAKVPIPSPTTYDAAIRYYMEVCAPVSRQFVSSLAAFAPDEQSKAEIVRLGNDKDYFHEKITNHCYNIAQALQSITSKTFTAVPFSLLIEGLNKLQPRYYSISSSSLVQKDKISITAVVESVRLPGASHMVKGVTTNYLLALKQKQNGDPSPDPHGLTYSITGPRNKYDGIHVPVHVRHSNFKLPSDPSKPIIMVGPGTGVAPFRGFIQERAALAAKGEKVGTTLLFFGCRKSDEDFLYKEEFKTFQEQMGDSLKIITAFSREGSEKVYVQHRLKENASLVSDLLKQKANFYVCGDAANMAREVNLVLGHIIAEQRGMPAERGEEMVKHMRSSGSYQEDVWS
;
A
#
# COMPACT_ATOMS: atom_id res chain seq x y z
N MET A 1 31.64 -28.74 58.92
CA MET A 1 30.41 -28.05 58.47
C MET A 1 30.75 -26.58 58.33
N ALA A 2 30.94 -26.09 57.11
CA ALA A 2 31.17 -24.67 56.87
C ALA A 2 29.85 -23.92 57.12
N GLN A 3 29.85 -22.92 58.00
CA GLN A 3 28.72 -22.02 58.21
C GLN A 3 28.67 -21.06 57.03
N LEU A 4 27.57 -21.10 56.27
CA LEU A 4 27.25 -20.09 55.25
C LEU A 4 27.06 -18.75 55.96
N ASP A 5 27.84 -17.74 55.57
CA ASP A 5 27.65 -16.36 56.04
C ASP A 5 26.51 -15.71 55.24
N THR A 6 25.93 -14.65 55.80
CA THR A 6 24.96 -13.74 55.22
C THR A 6 25.32 -13.33 53.79
N LEU A 7 26.62 -13.15 53.50
CA LEU A 7 27.10 -12.78 52.17
C LEU A 7 26.95 -13.93 51.16
N ASP A 8 27.19 -15.18 51.58
CA ASP A 8 26.95 -16.37 50.76
C ASP A 8 25.46 -16.55 50.47
N LEU A 9 24.61 -16.25 51.46
CA LEU A 9 23.15 -16.29 51.30
C LEU A 9 22.67 -15.26 50.27
N ILE A 10 23.22 -14.05 50.30
CA ILE A 10 22.89 -12.98 49.33
C ILE A 10 23.33 -13.38 47.92
N VAL A 11 24.53 -13.96 47.78
CA VAL A 11 25.03 -14.42 46.46
C VAL A 11 24.18 -15.58 45.93
N LEU A 12 23.79 -16.53 46.79
CA LEU A 12 22.90 -17.62 46.41
C LEU A 12 21.51 -17.14 46.00
N VAL A 13 20.95 -16.13 46.68
CA VAL A 13 19.67 -15.52 46.31
C VAL A 13 19.81 -14.76 44.99
N ALA A 14 20.89 -14.01 44.77
CA ALA A 14 21.13 -13.30 43.52
C ALA A 14 21.30 -14.28 42.34
N LEU A 15 22.02 -15.39 42.54
CA LEU A 15 22.15 -16.46 41.56
C LEU A 15 20.83 -17.16 41.29
N LEU A 16 20.00 -17.39 42.31
CA LEU A 16 18.68 -17.98 42.16
C LEU A 16 17.75 -17.05 41.37
N VAL A 17 17.71 -15.75 41.71
CA VAL A 17 16.91 -14.75 41.00
C VAL A 17 17.39 -14.58 39.56
N GLY A 18 18.70 -14.53 39.33
CA GLY A 18 19.29 -14.49 37.99
C GLY A 18 18.98 -15.75 37.18
N SER A 19 19.01 -16.92 37.80
CA SER A 19 18.65 -18.20 37.17
C SER A 19 17.16 -18.26 36.82
N VAL A 20 16.28 -17.86 37.74
CA VAL A 20 14.83 -17.79 37.50
C VAL A 20 14.53 -16.77 36.39
N ALA A 21 15.17 -15.60 36.40
CA ALA A 21 15.02 -14.62 35.33
C ALA A 21 15.50 -15.17 33.98
N TYR A 22 16.63 -15.88 33.95
CA TYR A 22 17.16 -16.52 32.75
C TYR A 22 16.25 -17.63 32.20
N PHE A 23 15.75 -18.51 33.08
CA PHE A 23 14.88 -19.63 32.68
C PHE A 23 13.42 -19.23 32.44
N THR A 24 12.97 -18.05 32.90
CA THR A 24 11.63 -17.50 32.60
C THR A 24 11.64 -16.46 31.47
N LYS A 25 12.84 -16.10 30.96
CA LYS A 25 13.02 -15.26 29.78
C LYS A 25 12.39 -15.97 28.58
N GLY A 26 11.24 -15.47 28.11
CA GLY A 26 10.47 -16.02 27.00
C GLY A 26 9.12 -16.67 27.35
N THR A 27 8.82 -16.92 28.63
CA THR A 27 7.50 -17.46 29.06
C THR A 27 6.64 -16.43 29.79
N TYR A 28 7.24 -15.63 30.67
CA TYR A 28 6.54 -14.58 31.45
C TYR A 28 6.94 -13.15 31.05
N TRP A 29 8.07 -13.02 30.35
CA TRP A 29 8.69 -11.74 29.98
C TRP A 29 8.86 -11.57 28.47
N ALA A 30 8.18 -12.39 27.67
CA ALA A 30 8.20 -12.24 26.24
C ALA A 30 7.49 -10.93 25.85
N VAL A 31 8.19 -10.08 25.09
CA VAL A 31 7.52 -9.19 24.13
C VAL A 31 6.57 -10.08 23.33
N PRO A 32 5.30 -9.71 23.10
CA PRO A 32 4.41 -10.53 22.30
C PRO A 32 5.08 -10.78 20.95
N LYS A 33 5.63 -11.99 20.77
CA LYS A 33 5.98 -12.46 19.44
C LYS A 33 4.64 -12.66 18.75
N ASP A 34 4.47 -11.98 17.62
CA ASP A 34 3.35 -12.22 16.75
C ASP A 34 3.21 -13.75 16.55
N PRO A 35 2.11 -14.38 17.02
CA PRO A 35 1.89 -15.81 16.81
C PRO A 35 1.83 -16.16 15.31
N TYR A 36 1.73 -15.17 14.43
CA TYR A 36 1.73 -15.28 12.97
C TYR A 36 3.05 -14.91 12.29
N ALA A 37 4.14 -14.63 13.03
CA ALA A 37 5.49 -14.62 12.45
C ALA A 37 5.83 -15.98 11.78
N SER A 38 5.17 -17.05 12.25
CA SER A 38 5.23 -18.38 11.64
C SER A 38 4.45 -18.51 10.32
N SER A 39 3.50 -17.62 10.04
CA SER A 39 2.79 -17.54 8.75
C SER A 39 3.60 -16.80 7.68
N ALA A 40 4.45 -15.84 8.08
CA ALA A 40 5.52 -15.32 7.24
C ALA A 40 6.57 -16.41 6.95
N ALA A 41 6.97 -17.18 7.96
CA ALA A 41 7.90 -18.31 7.77
C ALA A 41 7.35 -19.43 6.86
N ALA A 42 6.03 -19.58 6.75
CA ALA A 42 5.40 -20.53 5.81
C ALA A 42 5.42 -20.04 4.35
N ASN A 43 5.60 -18.73 4.12
CA ASN A 43 5.79 -18.15 2.79
C ASN A 43 7.26 -18.19 2.34
N GLY A 44 8.21 -18.26 3.28
CA GLY A 44 9.65 -18.41 3.02
C GLY A 44 10.14 -19.84 2.76
N ALA A 45 9.23 -20.83 2.66
CA ALA A 45 9.63 -22.16 2.23
C ALA A 45 10.12 -22.10 0.79
N ALA A 46 11.42 -22.30 0.59
CA ALA A 46 12.08 -22.34 -0.72
C ALA A 46 11.18 -23.07 -1.74
N LYS A 47 10.77 -22.36 -2.80
CA LYS A 47 10.26 -23.03 -3.99
C LYS A 47 11.38 -23.96 -4.45
N SER A 48 11.16 -25.27 -4.31
CA SER A 48 12.08 -26.33 -4.74
C SER A 48 12.73 -25.96 -6.08
N GLY A 49 14.04 -25.70 -6.06
CA GLY A 49 14.86 -25.46 -7.26
C GLY A 49 15.17 -24.01 -7.66
N LYS A 50 14.95 -22.99 -6.81
CA LYS A 50 15.45 -21.61 -7.06
C LYS A 50 16.44 -21.17 -5.98
N THR A 51 17.63 -20.70 -6.40
CA THR A 51 18.60 -20.07 -5.50
C THR A 51 18.07 -18.74 -4.96
N ARG A 52 18.36 -18.47 -3.68
CA ARG A 52 18.14 -17.17 -3.03
C ARG A 52 19.40 -16.31 -3.03
N ASP A 53 20.51 -16.83 -3.55
CA ASP A 53 21.73 -16.07 -3.79
C ASP A 53 21.59 -15.25 -5.08
N VAL A 54 21.47 -13.92 -4.93
CA VAL A 54 21.36 -13.01 -6.07
C VAL A 54 22.61 -13.00 -6.96
N VAL A 55 23.80 -13.19 -6.39
CA VAL A 55 25.07 -13.18 -7.14
C VAL A 55 25.14 -14.42 -8.02
N GLU A 56 24.84 -15.60 -7.46
CA GLU A 56 24.68 -16.85 -8.22
C GLU A 56 23.63 -16.67 -9.31
N LYS A 57 22.47 -16.07 -8.97
CA LYS A 57 21.39 -15.89 -9.94
C LYS A 57 21.82 -15.01 -11.12
N MET A 58 22.54 -13.93 -10.85
CA MET A 58 23.07 -13.04 -11.89
C MET A 58 24.08 -13.78 -12.78
N GLU A 59 24.91 -14.66 -12.22
CA GLU A 59 25.86 -15.47 -13.00
C GLU A 59 25.16 -16.48 -13.90
N GLU A 60 24.23 -17.27 -13.34
CA GLU A 60 23.44 -18.26 -14.09
C GLU A 60 22.70 -17.64 -15.28
N THR A 61 22.23 -16.41 -15.10
CA THR A 61 21.40 -15.70 -16.09
C THR A 61 22.21 -14.68 -16.91
N GLY A 62 23.52 -14.59 -16.69
CA GLY A 62 24.43 -13.69 -17.39
C GLY A 62 24.09 -12.21 -17.23
N LYS A 63 23.51 -11.82 -16.09
CA LYS A 63 23.10 -10.45 -15.76
C LYS A 63 24.24 -9.68 -15.11
N ASN A 64 24.32 -8.39 -15.41
CA ASN A 64 25.31 -7.48 -14.84
C ASN A 64 24.69 -6.29 -14.09
N CYS A 65 23.35 -6.20 -14.08
CA CYS A 65 22.60 -5.18 -13.37
C CYS A 65 21.39 -5.81 -12.69
N VAL A 66 21.26 -5.62 -11.38
CA VAL A 66 20.07 -6.02 -10.61
C VAL A 66 19.38 -4.77 -10.06
N ILE A 67 18.05 -4.73 -10.17
CA ILE A 67 17.23 -3.65 -9.66
C ILE A 67 16.29 -4.23 -8.60
N PHE A 68 16.62 -3.99 -7.34
CA PHE A 68 15.79 -4.36 -6.20
C PHE A 68 14.69 -3.34 -5.95
N TYR A 69 13.52 -3.82 -5.54
CA TYR A 69 12.44 -2.95 -5.09
C TYR A 69 11.89 -3.33 -3.71
N GLY A 70 11.60 -2.31 -2.90
CA GLY A 70 10.76 -2.39 -1.71
C GLY A 70 9.44 -1.67 -1.98
N SER A 71 8.33 -2.41 -2.13
CA SER A 71 7.05 -1.84 -2.55
C SER A 71 5.85 -2.40 -1.80
N GLN A 72 4.96 -1.52 -1.34
CA GLN A 72 3.68 -1.91 -0.73
C GLN A 72 2.53 -1.94 -1.76
N THR A 73 2.52 -0.97 -2.68
CA THR A 73 1.43 -0.72 -3.64
C THR A 73 1.90 -0.81 -5.10
N GLY A 74 3.13 -1.26 -5.35
CA GLY A 74 3.67 -1.52 -6.69
C GLY A 74 4.39 -0.35 -7.38
N THR A 75 4.34 0.88 -6.86
CA THR A 75 5.00 2.04 -7.51
C THR A 75 6.52 1.86 -7.63
N ALA A 76 7.16 1.32 -6.59
CA ALA A 76 8.61 1.07 -6.60
C ALA A 76 8.98 -0.09 -7.56
N GLU A 77 8.13 -1.12 -7.66
CA GLU A 77 8.29 -2.22 -8.60
C GLU A 77 8.20 -1.76 -10.06
N ASP A 78 7.27 -0.86 -10.35
CA ASP A 78 7.12 -0.20 -11.66
C ASP A 78 8.37 0.61 -12.02
N TYR A 79 8.83 1.47 -11.11
CA TYR A 79 10.03 2.29 -11.35
C TYR A 79 11.28 1.41 -11.53
N ALA A 80 11.41 0.33 -10.77
CA ALA A 80 12.46 -0.65 -10.95
C ALA A 80 12.42 -1.29 -12.35
N SER A 81 11.22 -1.65 -12.83
CA SER A 81 11.01 -2.21 -14.16
C SER A 81 11.33 -1.23 -15.29
N ARG A 82 10.95 0.04 -15.12
CA ARG A 82 11.28 1.13 -16.06
C ARG A 82 12.80 1.35 -16.15
N LEU A 83 13.50 1.40 -15.02
CA LEU A 83 14.95 1.52 -14.98
C LEU A 83 15.64 0.31 -15.63
N ALA A 84 15.14 -0.91 -15.38
CA ALA A 84 15.68 -2.11 -15.99
C ALA A 84 15.54 -2.10 -17.52
N LYS A 85 14.37 -1.70 -18.03
CA LYS A 85 14.11 -1.58 -19.47
C LYS A 85 15.00 -0.53 -20.11
N GLU A 86 15.07 0.65 -19.50
CA GLU A 86 15.85 1.76 -20.02
C GLU A 86 17.36 1.48 -19.99
N GLY A 87 17.87 0.86 -18.92
CA GLY A 87 19.25 0.40 -18.82
C GLY A 87 19.63 -0.60 -19.91
N SER A 88 18.72 -1.52 -20.24
CA SER A 88 18.91 -2.47 -21.34
C SER A 88 18.92 -1.75 -22.70
N GLN A 89 17.92 -0.92 -22.98
CA GLN A 89 17.72 -0.32 -24.30
C GLN A 89 18.73 0.79 -24.61
N ARG A 90 19.03 1.67 -23.66
CA ARG A 90 19.95 2.80 -23.88
C ARG A 90 21.41 2.43 -23.68
N PHE A 91 21.71 1.55 -22.72
CA PHE A 91 23.09 1.30 -22.29
C PHE A 91 23.56 -0.15 -22.48
N GLY A 92 22.69 -1.03 -22.98
CA GLY A 92 23.03 -2.44 -23.21
C GLY A 92 23.29 -3.24 -21.92
N LEU A 93 22.78 -2.76 -20.78
CA LEU A 93 22.86 -3.49 -19.52
C LEU A 93 22.01 -4.78 -19.61
N LYS A 94 22.52 -5.86 -19.05
CA LYS A 94 21.77 -7.11 -18.89
C LYS A 94 21.08 -7.07 -17.54
N THR A 95 19.88 -6.50 -17.54
CA THR A 95 19.13 -6.17 -16.33
C THR A 95 18.25 -7.32 -15.85
N MET A 96 18.06 -7.40 -14.53
CA MET A 96 17.02 -8.19 -13.88
C MET A 96 16.35 -7.37 -12.78
N VAL A 97 15.03 -7.52 -12.63
CA VAL A 97 14.26 -6.90 -11.56
C VAL A 97 14.00 -7.93 -10.48
N ALA A 98 14.22 -7.55 -9.23
CA ALA A 98 14.18 -8.45 -8.08
C ALA A 98 13.30 -7.86 -6.97
N ASP A 99 12.34 -8.67 -6.50
CA ASP A 99 11.75 -8.42 -5.19
C ASP A 99 12.84 -8.65 -4.15
N ILE A 100 12.99 -7.75 -3.19
CA ILE A 100 14.04 -7.86 -2.21
C ILE A 100 13.81 -9.08 -1.29
N GLU A 101 12.56 -9.48 -1.01
CA GLU A 101 12.24 -10.63 -0.15
C GLU A 101 12.64 -12.00 -0.77
N ASP A 102 12.80 -12.04 -2.09
CA ASP A 102 13.10 -13.27 -2.83
C ASP A 102 14.54 -13.75 -2.63
N TYR A 103 15.44 -12.90 -2.12
CA TYR A 103 16.88 -13.15 -2.04
C TYR A 103 17.41 -12.97 -0.62
N ASP A 104 18.54 -13.62 -0.35
CA ASP A 104 19.31 -13.46 0.88
C ASP A 104 20.32 -12.30 0.71
N TYR A 105 20.78 -11.72 1.82
CA TYR A 105 21.54 -10.46 1.82
C TYR A 105 22.98 -10.63 2.31
N GLU A 106 23.24 -11.73 3.01
CA GLU A 106 24.51 -12.11 3.62
C GLU A 106 25.62 -12.31 2.57
N ASN A 107 25.24 -12.63 1.33
CA ASN A 107 26.12 -12.84 0.18
C ASN A 107 26.49 -11.56 -0.59
N LEU A 108 25.94 -10.40 -0.20
CA LEU A 108 26.20 -9.13 -0.90
C LEU A 108 27.65 -8.64 -0.73
N ASP A 109 28.40 -9.18 0.23
CA ASP A 109 29.86 -9.00 0.35
C ASP A 109 30.65 -9.65 -0.79
N LYS A 110 30.03 -10.57 -1.53
CA LYS A 110 30.59 -11.20 -2.73
C LYS A 110 30.13 -10.52 -4.02
N PHE A 111 29.41 -9.40 -3.93
CA PHE A 111 28.88 -8.72 -5.11
C PHE A 111 30.03 -8.25 -6.02
N PRO A 112 30.09 -8.68 -7.30
CA PRO A 112 31.21 -8.38 -8.18
C PRO A 112 31.34 -6.88 -8.53
N GLU A 113 32.59 -6.38 -8.57
CA GLU A 113 32.89 -4.97 -8.89
C GLU A 113 32.50 -4.53 -10.31
N ASP A 114 32.33 -5.47 -11.23
CA ASP A 114 31.93 -5.25 -12.62
C ASP A 114 30.40 -5.27 -12.81
N LYS A 115 29.63 -5.52 -11.73
CA LYS A 115 28.18 -5.50 -11.70
C LYS A 115 27.66 -4.26 -10.95
N ILE A 116 26.37 -3.96 -11.12
CA ILE A 116 25.71 -2.82 -10.46
C ILE A 116 24.39 -3.25 -9.81
N ALA A 117 24.11 -2.72 -8.62
CA ALA A 117 22.82 -2.85 -7.95
C ALA A 117 22.04 -1.52 -7.95
N PHE A 118 20.72 -1.58 -8.06
CA PHE A 118 19.83 -0.45 -7.87
C PHE A 118 18.88 -0.77 -6.73
N PHE A 119 18.62 0.20 -5.86
CA PHE A 119 17.64 0.07 -4.78
C PHE A 119 16.53 1.11 -4.96
N VAL A 120 15.33 0.63 -5.27
CA VAL A 120 14.13 1.46 -5.42
C VAL A 120 13.20 1.19 -4.24
N LEU A 121 13.22 2.07 -3.24
CA LEU A 121 12.69 1.76 -1.91
C LEU A 121 11.58 2.74 -1.50
N ALA A 122 10.37 2.25 -1.32
CA ALA A 122 9.30 3.04 -0.72
C ALA A 122 9.42 3.11 0.81
N THR A 123 9.02 4.23 1.37
CA THR A 123 8.85 4.41 2.83
C THR A 123 7.38 4.23 3.18
N TYR A 124 7.08 3.47 4.24
CA TYR A 124 5.73 3.21 4.71
C TYR A 124 5.55 3.61 6.18
N GLY A 125 4.31 3.82 6.62
CA GLY A 125 3.99 4.16 8.02
C GLY A 125 4.79 5.34 8.57
N GLU A 126 5.36 5.17 9.77
CA GLU A 126 6.19 6.17 10.45
C GLU A 126 7.68 6.07 10.06
N GLY A 127 7.98 5.95 8.76
CA GLY A 127 9.36 5.81 8.29
C GLY A 127 9.88 4.37 8.25
N GLU A 128 8.95 3.41 8.31
CA GLU A 128 9.20 1.98 8.29
C GLU A 128 9.47 1.48 6.84
N PRO A 129 10.17 0.34 6.68
CA PRO A 129 10.24 -0.34 5.39
C PRO A 129 8.86 -0.83 4.93
N THR A 130 8.72 -1.10 3.63
CA THR A 130 7.59 -1.88 3.11
C THR A 130 7.64 -3.31 3.61
N ASP A 131 6.50 -4.01 3.62
CA ASP A 131 6.39 -5.36 4.19
C ASP A 131 7.43 -6.33 3.57
N ASN A 132 7.67 -6.24 2.25
CA ASN A 132 8.66 -7.07 1.53
C ASN A 132 10.13 -6.68 1.80
N ALA A 133 10.39 -5.53 2.43
CA ALA A 133 11.74 -5.01 2.67
C ALA A 133 12.14 -5.00 4.16
N VAL A 134 11.31 -5.56 5.05
CA VAL A 134 11.55 -5.57 6.50
C VAL A 134 12.85 -6.29 6.85
N GLU A 135 13.06 -7.50 6.33
CA GLU A 135 14.25 -8.30 6.64
C GLU A 135 15.53 -7.64 6.10
N PHE A 136 15.48 -7.10 4.88
CA PHE A 136 16.58 -6.35 4.28
C PHE A 136 16.96 -5.13 5.13
N TYR A 137 15.97 -4.33 5.53
CA TYR A 137 16.18 -3.17 6.36
C TYR A 137 16.83 -3.56 7.70
N GLN A 138 16.27 -4.55 8.39
CA GLN A 138 16.78 -5.01 9.68
C GLN A 138 18.21 -5.53 9.60
N PHE A 139 18.56 -6.24 8.52
CA PHE A 139 19.91 -6.74 8.29
C PHE A 139 20.91 -5.59 8.20
N PHE A 140 20.63 -4.55 7.40
CA PHE A 140 21.58 -3.45 7.17
C PHE A 140 21.61 -2.40 8.27
N THR A 141 20.50 -2.17 8.98
CA THR A 141 20.43 -1.19 10.07
C THR A 141 20.63 -1.78 11.46
N GLY A 142 20.78 -3.11 11.56
CA GLY A 142 21.05 -3.82 12.81
C GLY A 142 22.43 -3.54 13.39
N GLU A 143 22.62 -3.88 14.66
CA GLU A 143 23.91 -3.68 15.36
C GLU A 143 24.96 -4.75 14.99
N ASP A 144 24.53 -5.97 14.65
CA ASP A 144 25.38 -7.12 14.35
C ASP A 144 25.14 -7.61 12.91
N VAL A 145 25.78 -6.98 11.92
CA VAL A 145 25.74 -7.44 10.52
C VAL A 145 26.78 -8.54 10.30
N ALA A 146 26.35 -9.70 9.82
CA ALA A 146 27.22 -10.83 9.53
C ALA A 146 27.07 -11.25 8.06
N PHE A 147 28.13 -11.09 7.29
CA PHE A 147 28.19 -11.53 5.89
C PHE A 147 28.80 -12.92 5.76
N GLU A 148 28.62 -13.57 4.61
CA GLU A 148 29.10 -14.94 4.37
C GLU A 148 30.63 -15.09 4.49
N SER A 149 31.40 -14.04 4.19
CA SER A 149 32.85 -14.02 4.43
C SER A 149 33.24 -14.00 5.91
N GLY A 150 32.29 -13.72 6.81
CA GLY A 150 32.53 -13.50 8.24
C GLY A 150 33.07 -12.11 8.57
N ALA A 151 33.15 -11.20 7.59
CA ALA A 151 33.58 -9.82 7.77
C ALA A 151 32.53 -9.02 8.57
N GLY A 152 33.01 -8.21 9.52
CA GLY A 152 32.17 -7.30 10.30
C GLY A 152 32.10 -5.91 9.66
N ALA A 153 31.31 -5.01 10.26
CA ALA A 153 31.14 -3.65 9.74
C ALA A 153 32.47 -2.86 9.62
N ASP A 154 33.43 -3.10 10.53
CA ASP A 154 34.73 -2.44 10.53
C ASP A 154 35.64 -2.83 9.35
N ASP A 155 35.34 -3.95 8.68
CA ASP A 155 36.13 -4.49 7.57
C ASP A 155 35.70 -3.93 6.19
N SER A 156 34.72 -3.02 6.16
CA SER A 156 34.13 -2.50 4.90
C SER A 156 33.71 -3.63 3.94
N PRO A 157 32.83 -4.55 4.39
CA PRO A 157 32.54 -5.81 3.70
C PRO A 157 31.90 -5.61 2.32
N LEU A 158 31.30 -4.44 2.06
CA LEU A 158 30.64 -4.12 0.79
C LEU A 158 31.49 -3.25 -0.14
N SER A 159 32.81 -3.19 0.07
CA SER A 159 33.71 -2.34 -0.74
C SER A 159 33.63 -2.58 -2.25
N SER A 160 33.25 -3.78 -2.70
CA SER A 160 33.05 -4.09 -4.12
C SER A 160 31.66 -3.71 -4.66
N LEU A 161 30.68 -3.49 -3.78
CA LEU A 161 29.30 -3.19 -4.16
C LEU A 161 29.18 -1.75 -4.66
N LYS A 162 28.96 -1.60 -5.96
CA LYS A 162 28.48 -0.35 -6.55
C LYS A 162 26.97 -0.33 -6.56
N TYR A 163 26.37 0.81 -6.24
CA TYR A 163 24.91 0.92 -6.27
C TYR A 163 24.37 2.30 -6.64
N VAL A 164 23.10 2.32 -7.05
CA VAL A 164 22.25 3.50 -7.24
C VAL A 164 21.03 3.38 -6.33
N ALA A 165 20.49 4.49 -5.85
CA ALA A 165 19.32 4.49 -4.96
C ALA A 165 18.26 5.52 -5.36
N PHE A 166 16.99 5.13 -5.27
CA PHE A 166 15.84 6.02 -5.41
C PHE A 166 14.80 5.70 -4.33
N GLY A 167 14.35 6.72 -3.61
CA GLY A 167 13.31 6.62 -2.60
C GLY A 167 11.96 7.09 -3.10
N LEU A 168 10.91 6.40 -2.68
CA LEU A 168 9.54 6.86 -2.83
C LEU A 168 9.02 7.24 -1.43
N GLY A 169 8.65 8.50 -1.26
CA GLY A 169 8.13 9.01 0.00
C GLY A 169 6.99 10.00 -0.23
N ASN A 170 6.46 10.51 0.87
CA ASN A 170 5.43 11.53 0.88
C ASN A 170 5.77 12.57 1.95
N ASN A 171 5.96 13.83 1.55
CA ASN A 171 6.41 14.90 2.45
C ASN A 171 5.37 15.30 3.51
N THR A 172 4.14 14.79 3.42
CA THR A 172 3.10 15.03 4.42
C THR A 172 3.33 14.18 5.68
N TYR A 173 4.15 13.13 5.57
CA TYR A 173 4.57 12.29 6.69
C TYR A 173 5.86 12.83 7.32
N GLU A 174 6.03 12.65 8.63
CA GLU A 174 7.20 13.14 9.38
C GLU A 174 8.51 12.52 8.85
N HIS A 175 8.48 11.23 8.55
CA HIS A 175 9.66 10.45 8.14
C HIS A 175 9.79 10.36 6.61
N TYR A 176 9.78 11.51 5.93
CA TYR A 176 9.91 11.62 4.47
C TYR A 176 11.17 10.91 3.94
N ASN A 177 10.97 9.95 3.03
CA ASN A 177 12.03 9.15 2.37
C ASN A 177 13.00 8.46 3.35
N ALA A 178 12.55 8.17 4.59
CA ALA A 178 13.40 7.62 5.63
C ALA A 178 14.05 6.28 5.23
N MET A 179 13.32 5.43 4.50
CA MET A 179 13.81 4.10 4.10
C MET A 179 15.07 4.20 3.23
N VAL A 180 15.02 4.97 2.12
CA VAL A 180 16.17 5.11 1.23
C VAL A 180 17.35 5.79 1.94
N ARG A 181 17.10 6.82 2.76
CA ARG A 181 18.14 7.56 3.47
C ARG A 181 18.90 6.68 4.46
N GLN A 182 18.18 5.83 5.17
CA GLN A 182 18.77 4.94 6.18
C GLN A 182 19.55 3.80 5.54
N VAL A 183 19.00 3.16 4.51
CA VAL A 183 19.69 2.12 3.74
C VAL A 183 20.94 2.68 3.07
N ASP A 184 20.83 3.83 2.43
CA ASP A 184 21.96 4.53 1.79
C ASP A 184 23.09 4.84 2.79
N THR A 185 22.72 5.34 3.97
CA THR A 185 23.66 5.59 5.06
C THR A 185 24.32 4.30 5.56
N ALA A 186 23.54 3.22 5.72
CA ALA A 186 24.04 1.93 6.20
C ALA A 186 24.99 1.28 5.18
N LEU A 187 24.60 1.18 3.91
CA LEU A 187 25.44 0.64 2.84
C LEU A 187 26.75 1.42 2.70
N SER A 188 26.68 2.75 2.75
CA SER A 188 27.89 3.59 2.66
C SER A 188 28.83 3.38 3.86
N LYS A 189 28.30 3.19 5.07
CA LYS A 189 29.10 2.85 6.26
C LYS A 189 29.80 1.49 6.14
N LEU A 190 29.19 0.54 5.44
CA LEU A 190 29.74 -0.79 5.18
C LEU A 190 30.70 -0.83 3.98
N GLY A 191 31.02 0.32 3.39
CA GLY A 191 32.02 0.45 2.31
C GLY A 191 31.45 0.47 0.89
N ALA A 192 30.14 0.30 0.70
CA ALA A 192 29.53 0.31 -0.63
C ALA A 192 29.66 1.67 -1.32
N GLN A 193 29.87 1.66 -2.63
CA GLN A 193 30.07 2.86 -3.44
C GLN A 193 28.77 3.29 -4.13
N ARG A 194 28.16 4.39 -3.65
CA ARG A 194 27.04 5.00 -4.37
C ARG A 194 27.49 5.72 -5.64
N ILE A 195 26.79 5.48 -6.74
CA ILE A 195 26.92 6.19 -8.01
C ILE A 195 25.81 7.24 -8.11
N GLY A 196 26.20 8.49 -8.32
CA GLY A 196 25.27 9.62 -8.37
C GLY A 196 24.65 9.97 -7.00
N SER A 197 23.64 10.84 -7.02
CA SER A 197 22.84 11.17 -5.85
C SER A 197 21.72 10.14 -5.65
N ALA A 198 21.42 9.80 -4.40
CA ALA A 198 20.16 9.13 -4.09
C ALA A 198 18.99 10.05 -4.49
N GLY A 199 18.04 9.52 -5.27
CA GLY A 199 16.84 10.26 -5.63
C GLY A 199 15.75 10.14 -4.57
N GLU A 200 14.86 11.13 -4.50
CA GLU A 200 13.74 11.16 -3.55
C GLU A 200 12.51 11.68 -4.29
N GLY A 201 11.50 10.83 -4.48
CA GLY A 201 10.21 11.22 -5.04
C GLY A 201 9.20 11.60 -3.95
N ASP A 202 8.31 12.54 -4.29
CA ASP A 202 7.30 13.09 -3.36
C ASP A 202 5.86 12.88 -3.87
N ASP A 203 5.15 11.96 -3.24
CA ASP A 203 3.74 11.68 -3.53
C ASP A 203 2.81 12.75 -2.93
N GLY A 204 3.22 13.41 -1.84
CA GLY A 204 2.43 14.43 -1.15
C GLY A 204 2.23 15.70 -1.97
N ALA A 205 3.25 16.06 -2.76
CA ALA A 205 3.18 17.13 -3.73
C ALA A 205 2.53 16.69 -5.07
N GLY A 206 2.25 15.40 -5.25
CA GLY A 206 1.80 14.82 -6.51
C GLY A 206 2.87 14.89 -7.62
N THR A 207 4.16 14.95 -7.25
CA THR A 207 5.28 15.11 -8.19
C THR A 207 6.12 13.85 -8.38
N MET A 208 5.81 12.75 -7.70
CA MET A 208 6.52 11.46 -7.73
C MET A 208 7.05 11.03 -9.12
N GLU A 209 6.24 11.13 -10.18
CA GLU A 209 6.66 10.80 -11.56
C GLU A 209 7.70 11.80 -12.08
N GLU A 210 7.49 13.09 -11.86
CA GLU A 210 8.39 14.14 -12.36
C GLU A 210 9.70 14.20 -11.56
N ASP A 211 9.68 13.90 -10.26
CA ASP A 211 10.87 13.78 -9.43
C ASP A 211 11.73 12.60 -9.89
N PHE A 212 11.11 11.47 -10.21
CA PHE A 212 11.78 10.32 -10.79
C PHE A 212 12.42 10.66 -12.14
N LEU A 213 11.68 11.30 -13.05
CA LEU A 213 12.20 11.68 -14.36
C LEU A 213 13.33 12.72 -14.27
N ALA A 214 13.24 13.68 -13.35
CA ALA A 214 14.27 14.69 -13.12
C ALA A 214 15.56 14.09 -12.55
N TRP A 215 15.46 13.09 -11.67
CA TRP A 215 16.60 12.38 -11.12
C TRP A 215 17.26 11.41 -12.11
N LYS A 216 16.45 10.77 -12.97
CA LYS A 216 16.88 9.65 -13.82
C LYS A 216 17.98 10.01 -14.81
N GLU A 217 17.89 11.14 -15.51
CA GLU A 217 18.89 11.51 -16.52
C GLU A 217 20.28 11.85 -15.93
N PRO A 218 20.39 12.67 -14.85
CA PRO A 218 21.66 12.84 -14.15
C PRO A 218 22.24 11.53 -13.60
N MET A 219 21.38 10.64 -13.11
CA MET A 219 21.80 9.33 -12.62
C MET A 219 22.40 8.47 -13.76
N TRP A 220 21.72 8.38 -14.91
CA TRP A 220 22.25 7.63 -16.06
C TRP A 220 23.59 8.17 -16.55
N THR A 221 23.76 9.50 -16.52
CA THR A 221 25.03 10.14 -16.87
C THR A 221 26.14 9.68 -15.92
N ALA A 222 25.91 9.76 -14.61
CA ALA A 222 26.88 9.33 -13.60
C ALA A 222 27.21 7.83 -13.70
N LEU A 223 26.20 7.00 -13.97
CA LEU A 223 26.40 5.56 -14.15
C LEU A 223 27.18 5.24 -15.42
N SER A 224 26.87 5.91 -16.53
CA SER A 224 27.58 5.73 -17.79
C SER A 224 29.07 6.05 -17.63
N ASP A 225 29.39 7.14 -16.93
CA ASP A 225 30.78 7.54 -16.66
C ASP A 225 31.48 6.54 -15.73
N ALA A 226 30.82 6.09 -14.66
CA ALA A 226 31.40 5.18 -13.68
C ALA A 226 31.62 3.75 -14.22
N MET A 227 30.74 3.29 -15.11
CA MET A 227 30.75 1.93 -15.66
C MET A 227 31.31 1.86 -17.09
N GLY A 228 31.65 3.00 -17.70
CA GLY A 228 32.15 3.06 -19.08
C GLY A 228 31.12 2.61 -20.12
N LEU A 229 29.84 2.91 -19.90
CA LEU A 229 28.76 2.51 -20.79
C LEU A 229 28.70 3.43 -22.03
N GLN A 230 28.20 2.89 -23.13
CA GLN A 230 27.94 3.67 -24.35
C GLN A 230 26.44 3.79 -24.57
N GLU A 231 25.96 5.02 -24.66
CA GLU A 231 24.57 5.30 -24.99
C GLU A 231 24.26 4.94 -26.45
N ARG A 232 23.08 4.35 -26.66
CA ARG A 232 22.54 3.93 -27.95
C ARG A 232 21.16 4.55 -28.14
N GLU A 233 20.74 4.66 -29.40
CA GLU A 233 19.38 5.06 -29.71
C GLU A 233 18.40 4.01 -29.17
N ALA A 234 17.48 4.44 -28.30
CA ALA A 234 16.51 3.56 -27.69
C ALA A 234 15.47 3.10 -28.72
N VAL A 235 15.51 1.82 -29.07
CA VAL A 235 14.45 1.15 -29.85
C VAL A 235 13.62 0.32 -28.89
N TYR A 236 12.30 0.27 -29.12
CA TYR A 236 11.45 -0.61 -28.32
C TYR A 236 11.82 -2.07 -28.55
N GLU A 237 12.35 -2.70 -27.52
CA GLU A 237 12.55 -4.13 -27.42
C GLU A 237 11.56 -4.70 -26.40
N PRO A 238 10.68 -5.64 -26.80
CA PRO A 238 9.70 -6.21 -25.89
C PRO A 238 10.38 -7.05 -24.81
N VAL A 239 9.85 -7.01 -23.59
CA VAL A 239 10.25 -7.90 -22.48
C VAL A 239 9.44 -9.19 -22.52
N PHE A 240 8.21 -9.11 -23.05
CA PHE A 240 7.29 -10.24 -23.13
C PHE A 240 6.93 -10.55 -24.58
N ASN A 241 6.86 -11.84 -24.89
CA ASN A 241 6.24 -12.33 -26.11
C ASN A 241 4.76 -12.59 -25.84
N VAL A 242 3.88 -11.91 -26.59
CA VAL A 242 2.42 -12.06 -26.53
C VAL A 242 1.95 -12.65 -27.85
N ASN A 243 1.39 -13.86 -27.81
CA ASN A 243 0.87 -14.54 -29.00
C ASN A 243 -0.60 -14.89 -28.81
N GLU A 244 -1.42 -14.57 -29.79
CA GLU A 244 -2.78 -15.10 -29.89
C GLU A 244 -2.72 -16.60 -30.16
N ASP A 245 -3.55 -17.36 -29.45
CA ASP A 245 -3.68 -18.81 -29.60
C ASP A 245 -5.06 -19.14 -30.14
N GLU A 246 -5.14 -19.24 -31.47
CA GLU A 246 -6.38 -19.55 -32.20
C GLU A 246 -6.91 -20.96 -31.90
N SER A 247 -6.10 -21.82 -31.27
CA SER A 247 -6.53 -23.18 -30.89
C SER A 247 -7.20 -23.24 -29.52
N ALA A 248 -7.03 -22.20 -28.70
CA ALA A 248 -7.62 -22.08 -27.38
C ALA A 248 -8.88 -21.20 -27.43
N SER A 249 -9.81 -21.49 -26.52
CA SER A 249 -11.05 -20.74 -26.35
C SER A 249 -11.19 -20.22 -24.92
N PRO A 250 -11.93 -19.12 -24.68
CA PRO A 250 -12.26 -18.65 -23.33
C PRO A 250 -12.87 -19.74 -22.44
N GLU A 251 -13.59 -20.68 -23.04
CA GLU A 251 -14.26 -21.77 -22.36
C GLU A 251 -13.27 -22.79 -21.76
N ASP A 252 -12.06 -22.91 -22.31
CA ASP A 252 -11.06 -23.88 -21.88
C ASP A 252 -10.66 -23.68 -20.41
N ASP A 253 -10.62 -24.77 -19.64
CA ASP A 253 -10.25 -24.76 -18.21
C ASP A 253 -8.81 -24.25 -17.96
N SER A 254 -7.97 -24.24 -19.00
CA SER A 254 -6.60 -23.74 -18.97
C SER A 254 -6.50 -22.21 -19.11
N VAL A 255 -7.57 -21.51 -19.48
CA VAL A 255 -7.57 -20.07 -19.74
C VAL A 255 -8.08 -19.31 -18.51
N TYR A 256 -7.34 -18.30 -18.08
CA TYR A 256 -7.77 -17.37 -17.05
C TYR A 256 -8.75 -16.35 -17.64
N LEU A 257 -9.86 -16.11 -16.93
CA LEU A 257 -10.87 -15.11 -17.30
C LEU A 257 -11.03 -14.03 -16.23
N GLY A 258 -9.97 -13.81 -15.45
CA GLY A 258 -9.93 -12.87 -14.33
C GLY A 258 -9.68 -13.51 -12.96
N GLU A 259 -9.57 -14.84 -12.88
CA GLU A 259 -9.28 -15.50 -11.61
C GLU A 259 -7.90 -15.07 -11.05
N PRO A 260 -7.78 -14.81 -9.72
CA PRO A 260 -6.51 -14.38 -9.14
C PRO A 260 -5.40 -15.43 -9.19
N THR A 261 -5.76 -16.72 -9.07
CA THR A 261 -4.80 -17.82 -9.02
C THR A 261 -5.31 -19.05 -9.78
N ALA A 262 -4.41 -19.99 -10.09
CA ALA A 262 -4.76 -21.27 -10.70
C ALA A 262 -5.83 -22.04 -9.89
N ALA A 263 -5.75 -21.97 -8.57
CA ALA A 263 -6.70 -22.63 -7.66
C ALA A 263 -8.11 -22.03 -7.76
N HIS A 264 -8.22 -20.70 -7.93
CA HIS A 264 -9.50 -20.03 -8.19
C HIS A 264 -10.09 -20.45 -9.53
N ARG A 265 -9.25 -20.50 -10.57
CA ARG A 265 -9.66 -20.96 -11.91
C ARG A 265 -10.18 -22.39 -11.87
N GLN A 266 -9.52 -23.28 -11.13
CA GLN A 266 -9.94 -24.67 -10.90
C GLN A 266 -11.13 -24.83 -9.94
N GLY A 267 -11.61 -23.75 -9.31
CA GLY A 267 -12.73 -23.80 -8.36
C GLY A 267 -12.39 -24.49 -7.03
N GLN A 268 -11.10 -24.59 -6.68
CA GLN A 268 -10.63 -25.20 -5.43
C GLN A 268 -9.67 -24.27 -4.66
N PRO A 269 -10.01 -22.99 -4.42
CA PRO A 269 -9.17 -22.15 -3.59
C PRO A 269 -9.16 -22.70 -2.15
N LYS A 270 -7.96 -22.81 -1.57
CA LYS A 270 -7.76 -23.20 -0.18
C LYS A 270 -6.80 -22.21 0.47
N GLY A 271 -6.97 -22.01 1.78
CA GLY A 271 -6.04 -21.20 2.56
C GLY A 271 -4.62 -21.78 2.63
N PRO A 272 -3.63 -21.00 3.10
CA PRO A 272 -3.78 -19.67 3.69
C PRO A 272 -4.16 -18.62 2.65
N TYR A 273 -5.01 -17.67 3.05
CA TYR A 273 -5.43 -16.55 2.21
C TYR A 273 -4.55 -15.34 2.49
N SER A 274 -4.07 -14.70 1.42
CA SER A 274 -3.08 -13.61 1.47
C SER A 274 -3.16 -12.73 0.22
N ALA A 275 -2.24 -11.78 0.09
CA ALA A 275 -2.06 -11.00 -1.14
C ALA A 275 -1.76 -11.86 -2.39
N HIS A 276 -1.33 -13.10 -2.22
CA HIS A 276 -1.06 -14.02 -3.35
C HIS A 276 -2.23 -14.98 -3.63
N ASN A 277 -3.18 -15.08 -2.72
CA ASN A 277 -4.29 -16.01 -2.78
C ASN A 277 -5.46 -15.41 -1.99
N PRO A 278 -6.26 -14.50 -2.58
CA PRO A 278 -7.36 -13.87 -1.85
C PRO A 278 -8.47 -14.87 -1.55
N TYR A 279 -9.31 -14.56 -0.56
CA TYR A 279 -10.56 -15.26 -0.30
C TYR A 279 -11.71 -14.53 -1.01
N VAL A 280 -12.51 -15.24 -1.81
CA VAL A 280 -13.72 -14.67 -2.41
C VAL A 280 -14.84 -14.68 -1.37
N ALA A 281 -15.02 -13.55 -0.68
CA ALA A 281 -15.91 -13.43 0.46
C ALA A 281 -17.30 -12.91 0.07
N PRO A 282 -18.40 -13.47 0.60
CA PRO A 282 -19.73 -12.91 0.44
C PRO A 282 -19.88 -11.62 1.26
N ILE A 283 -20.48 -10.62 0.64
CA ILE A 283 -21.04 -9.44 1.30
C ILE A 283 -22.42 -9.85 1.82
N VAL A 284 -22.59 -9.87 3.14
CA VAL A 284 -23.84 -10.32 3.78
C VAL A 284 -24.79 -9.16 4.07
N GLU A 285 -24.28 -7.93 4.14
CA GLU A 285 -25.07 -6.72 4.36
C GLU A 285 -24.34 -5.52 3.77
N SER A 286 -25.07 -4.57 3.19
CA SER A 286 -24.53 -3.28 2.76
C SER A 286 -25.60 -2.20 2.73
N TYR A 287 -25.24 -1.00 3.16
CA TYR A 287 -26.15 0.15 3.15
C TYR A 287 -25.39 1.48 3.04
N GLU A 288 -26.13 2.53 2.72
CA GLU A 288 -25.63 3.89 2.61
C GLU A 288 -25.58 4.56 3.99
N LEU A 289 -24.46 5.23 4.31
CA LEU A 289 -24.23 5.94 5.57
C LEU A 289 -24.55 7.44 5.45
N PHE A 290 -24.47 8.01 4.25
CA PHE A 290 -24.85 9.40 4.01
C PHE A 290 -26.35 9.56 3.72
N THR A 291 -26.93 10.71 4.04
CA THR A 291 -28.33 11.02 3.68
C THR A 291 -28.43 11.87 2.42
N VAL A 292 -27.30 12.41 1.96
CA VAL A 292 -27.20 13.21 0.73
C VAL A 292 -27.18 12.32 -0.52
N LYS A 293 -27.47 12.92 -1.69
CA LYS A 293 -27.59 12.19 -2.97
C LYS A 293 -26.42 12.38 -3.92
N ASP A 294 -25.61 13.41 -3.71
CA ASP A 294 -24.47 13.77 -4.56
C ASP A 294 -23.17 13.07 -4.14
N ARG A 295 -23.18 12.38 -3.00
CA ARG A 295 -22.05 11.62 -2.44
C ARG A 295 -22.56 10.37 -1.76
N ASN A 296 -21.72 9.34 -1.73
CA ASN A 296 -22.02 8.07 -1.07
C ASN A 296 -20.92 7.71 -0.07
N CYS A 297 -21.30 7.04 1.01
CA CYS A 297 -20.40 6.34 1.91
C CYS A 297 -21.04 5.01 2.31
N LEU A 298 -20.36 3.93 1.97
CA LEU A 298 -20.90 2.58 2.09
C LEU A 298 -20.46 1.98 3.42
N HIS A 299 -21.41 1.39 4.12
CA HIS A 299 -21.14 0.33 5.07
C HIS A 299 -21.30 -1.01 4.38
N MET A 300 -20.37 -1.95 4.60
CA MET A 300 -20.51 -3.33 4.10
C MET A 300 -19.98 -4.33 5.13
N GLU A 301 -20.69 -5.44 5.30
CA GLU A 301 -20.32 -6.59 6.12
C GLU A 301 -19.83 -7.72 5.22
N ILE A 302 -18.56 -8.10 5.36
CA ILE A 302 -17.90 -9.14 4.57
C ILE A 302 -17.72 -10.37 5.45
N ASN A 303 -18.34 -11.49 5.07
CA ASN A 303 -18.28 -12.72 5.84
C ASN A 303 -17.03 -13.53 5.53
N ILE A 304 -16.22 -13.79 6.56
CA ILE A 304 -15.00 -14.60 6.50
C ILE A 304 -15.15 -15.95 7.21
N GLY A 305 -16.32 -16.25 7.77
CA GLY A 305 -16.62 -17.53 8.41
C GLY A 305 -16.38 -18.72 7.48
N GLY A 306 -15.74 -19.76 8.00
CA GLY A 306 -15.39 -20.98 7.25
C GLY A 306 -14.17 -20.86 6.33
N SER A 307 -13.55 -19.69 6.22
CA SER A 307 -12.35 -19.49 5.38
C SER A 307 -11.02 -19.73 6.11
N ASN A 308 -11.03 -19.80 7.45
CA ASN A 308 -9.84 -19.73 8.31
C ASN A 308 -9.09 -18.38 8.26
N LEU A 309 -9.62 -17.35 7.58
CA LEU A 309 -9.16 -15.97 7.82
C LEU A 309 -9.53 -15.55 9.24
N SER A 310 -8.65 -14.78 9.84
CA SER A 310 -8.88 -14.10 11.11
C SER A 310 -8.39 -12.68 11.01
N TYR A 311 -8.96 -11.80 11.82
CA TYR A 311 -8.52 -10.42 11.95
C TYR A 311 -8.55 -10.01 13.41
N GLN A 312 -7.78 -8.99 13.74
CA GLN A 312 -7.84 -8.27 14.99
C GLN A 312 -8.43 -6.88 14.76
N THR A 313 -9.05 -6.34 15.78
CA THR A 313 -9.61 -4.99 15.74
C THR A 313 -8.50 -3.97 15.44
N GLY A 314 -8.72 -3.10 14.46
CA GLY A 314 -7.71 -2.16 13.95
C GLY A 314 -6.79 -2.70 12.85
N ASP A 315 -7.01 -3.93 12.38
CA ASP A 315 -6.41 -4.41 11.13
C ASP A 315 -7.03 -3.75 9.89
N HIS A 316 -6.43 -4.01 8.73
CA HIS A 316 -6.94 -3.62 7.43
C HIS A 316 -7.48 -4.83 6.66
N ILE A 317 -8.45 -4.60 5.79
CA ILE A 317 -8.87 -5.54 4.76
C ILE A 317 -8.55 -4.96 3.39
N ALA A 318 -7.90 -5.77 2.55
CA ALA A 318 -7.63 -5.44 1.16
C ALA A 318 -8.73 -5.98 0.27
N ILE A 319 -9.26 -5.14 -0.60
CA ILE A 319 -10.33 -5.47 -1.54
C ILE A 319 -9.77 -5.46 -2.96
N TRP A 320 -9.98 -6.56 -3.68
CA TRP A 320 -9.51 -6.73 -5.06
C TRP A 320 -10.59 -6.22 -6.01
N PRO A 321 -10.32 -5.13 -6.74
CA PRO A 321 -11.33 -4.54 -7.61
C PRO A 321 -11.34 -5.17 -9.00
N THR A 322 -12.25 -4.67 -9.83
CA THR A 322 -12.25 -4.87 -11.28
C THR A 322 -12.51 -3.53 -11.95
N ASN A 323 -11.93 -3.31 -13.13
CA ASN A 323 -12.13 -2.08 -13.89
C ASN A 323 -13.58 -1.92 -14.35
N ALA A 324 -14.02 -0.67 -14.46
CA ALA A 324 -15.33 -0.33 -15.02
C ALA A 324 -15.38 -0.78 -16.48
N GLY A 325 -16.44 -1.49 -16.88
CA GLY A 325 -16.61 -2.02 -18.22
C GLY A 325 -16.58 -0.93 -19.29
N ALA A 326 -17.11 0.26 -19.00
CA ALA A 326 -17.00 1.40 -19.92
C ALA A 326 -15.55 1.80 -20.21
N GLU A 327 -14.65 1.70 -19.23
CA GLU A 327 -13.22 1.99 -19.43
C GLU A 327 -12.48 0.81 -20.08
N VAL A 328 -12.90 -0.44 -19.81
CA VAL A 328 -12.42 -1.62 -20.55
C VAL A 328 -12.77 -1.52 -22.03
N ASP A 329 -14.02 -1.18 -22.34
CA ASP A 329 -14.53 -1.01 -23.70
C ASP A 329 -13.79 0.13 -24.42
N ARG A 330 -13.61 1.27 -23.74
CA ARG A 330 -12.83 2.40 -24.25
C ARG A 330 -11.38 1.99 -24.55
N PHE A 331 -10.75 1.26 -23.64
CA PHE A 331 -9.37 0.80 -23.82
C PHE A 331 -9.25 -0.14 -25.03
N LEU A 332 -10.12 -1.15 -25.13
CA LEU A 332 -10.16 -2.07 -26.27
C LEU A 332 -10.39 -1.31 -27.59
N GLN A 333 -11.29 -0.32 -27.61
CA GLN A 333 -11.54 0.49 -28.80
C GLN A 333 -10.31 1.30 -29.21
N VAL A 334 -9.66 1.99 -28.26
CA VAL A 334 -8.49 2.84 -28.54
C VAL A 334 -7.34 2.04 -29.14
N PHE A 335 -7.10 0.82 -28.66
CA PHE A 335 -6.02 -0.03 -29.17
C PHE A 335 -6.47 -0.98 -30.30
N GLY A 336 -7.72 -0.87 -30.76
CA GLY A 336 -8.25 -1.70 -31.86
C GLY A 336 -8.33 -3.19 -31.53
N LEU A 337 -8.67 -3.51 -30.29
CA LEU A 337 -8.80 -4.87 -29.75
C LEU A 337 -10.27 -5.29 -29.54
N GLU A 338 -11.25 -4.48 -29.94
CA GLU A 338 -12.68 -4.74 -29.72
C GLU A 338 -13.14 -6.07 -30.32
N ASP A 339 -12.81 -6.34 -31.59
CA ASP A 339 -13.12 -7.61 -32.27
C ASP A 339 -12.30 -8.80 -31.76
N LYS A 340 -11.26 -8.52 -30.97
CA LYS A 340 -10.35 -9.52 -30.38
C LYS A 340 -10.56 -9.68 -28.88
N ARG A 341 -11.62 -9.10 -28.32
CA ARG A 341 -11.89 -9.07 -26.87
C ARG A 341 -11.69 -10.43 -26.21
N ASP A 342 -12.24 -11.47 -26.83
CA ASP A 342 -12.26 -12.84 -26.31
C ASP A 342 -11.12 -13.71 -26.87
N SER A 343 -10.24 -13.15 -27.71
CA SER A 343 -9.07 -13.89 -28.20
C SER A 343 -8.15 -14.27 -27.03
N VAL A 344 -7.75 -15.55 -26.99
CA VAL A 344 -6.83 -16.07 -25.98
C VAL A 344 -5.41 -15.67 -26.35
N ILE A 345 -4.67 -15.11 -25.38
CA ILE A 345 -3.27 -14.74 -25.48
C ILE A 345 -2.41 -15.54 -24.51
N ASN A 346 -1.25 -15.98 -25.01
CA ASN A 346 -0.16 -16.56 -24.24
C ASN A 346 0.93 -15.52 -24.06
N ILE A 347 1.30 -15.26 -22.81
CA ILE A 347 2.33 -14.29 -22.44
C ILE A 347 3.50 -15.05 -21.82
N LYS A 348 4.70 -14.84 -22.36
CA LYS A 348 5.94 -15.43 -21.85
C LYS A 348 7.04 -14.38 -21.78
N GLY A 349 7.81 -14.39 -20.70
CA GLY A 349 9.06 -13.63 -20.64
C GLY A 349 10.00 -14.06 -21.77
N ILE A 350 10.57 -13.09 -22.48
CA ILE A 350 11.61 -13.38 -23.48
C ILE A 350 12.89 -13.84 -22.78
N ASP A 351 13.15 -13.27 -21.60
CA ASP A 351 14.24 -13.65 -20.72
C ASP A 351 13.72 -14.48 -19.52
N VAL A 352 14.54 -15.40 -19.02
CA VAL A 352 14.19 -16.29 -17.88
C VAL A 352 13.98 -15.54 -16.56
N THR A 353 14.52 -14.32 -16.43
CA THR A 353 14.31 -13.45 -15.26
C THR A 353 13.06 -12.59 -15.38
N ALA A 354 12.44 -12.49 -16.57
CA ALA A 354 11.24 -11.70 -16.77
C ALA A 354 10.02 -12.40 -16.17
N LYS A 355 9.52 -11.89 -15.05
CA LYS A 355 8.27 -12.34 -14.42
C LYS A 355 7.09 -11.76 -15.17
N VAL A 356 6.18 -12.61 -15.66
CA VAL A 356 4.94 -12.16 -16.29
C VAL A 356 4.02 -11.56 -15.22
N PRO A 357 3.59 -10.29 -15.35
CA PRO A 357 2.88 -9.58 -14.27
C PRO A 357 1.41 -10.00 -14.11
N ILE A 358 0.85 -10.67 -15.13
CA ILE A 358 -0.56 -11.10 -15.16
C ILE A 358 -0.69 -12.61 -15.45
N PRO A 359 -1.75 -13.28 -14.97
CA PRO A 359 -1.99 -14.68 -15.30
C PRO A 359 -2.05 -14.95 -16.82
N SER A 360 -1.50 -16.08 -17.24
CA SER A 360 -1.44 -16.52 -18.64
C SER A 360 -1.62 -18.05 -18.73
N PRO A 361 -2.30 -18.59 -19.76
CA PRO A 361 -3.00 -17.86 -20.84
C PRO A 361 -4.27 -17.16 -20.36
N THR A 362 -4.62 -16.03 -20.97
CA THR A 362 -5.78 -15.19 -20.60
C THR A 362 -6.42 -14.60 -21.86
N THR A 363 -7.59 -13.97 -21.77
CA THR A 363 -8.12 -13.15 -22.88
C THR A 363 -7.69 -11.69 -22.75
N TYR A 364 -7.78 -10.91 -23.84
CA TYR A 364 -7.58 -9.45 -23.79
C TYR A 364 -8.56 -8.78 -22.81
N ASP A 365 -9.84 -9.15 -22.84
CA ASP A 365 -10.84 -8.63 -21.89
C ASP A 365 -10.42 -8.87 -20.44
N ALA A 366 -10.07 -10.12 -20.10
CA ALA A 366 -9.72 -10.49 -18.74
C ALA A 366 -8.45 -9.78 -18.26
N ALA A 367 -7.45 -9.64 -19.14
CA ALA A 367 -6.23 -8.88 -18.86
C ALA A 367 -6.54 -7.43 -18.46
N ILE A 368 -7.31 -6.74 -19.29
CA ILE A 368 -7.66 -5.33 -19.10
C ILE A 368 -8.62 -5.15 -17.92
N ARG A 369 -9.58 -6.06 -17.74
CA ARG A 369 -10.66 -5.94 -16.76
C ARG A 369 -10.22 -6.26 -15.33
N TYR A 370 -9.32 -7.23 -15.15
CA TYR A 370 -9.00 -7.77 -13.83
C TYR A 370 -7.53 -7.63 -13.43
N TYR A 371 -6.62 -7.42 -14.38
CA TYR A 371 -5.19 -7.52 -14.08
C TYR A 371 -4.41 -6.22 -14.36
N MET A 372 -4.89 -5.32 -15.20
CA MET A 372 -4.18 -4.08 -15.57
C MET A 372 -4.84 -2.83 -14.97
N GLU A 373 -4.05 -1.91 -14.45
CA GLU A 373 -4.52 -0.63 -13.90
C GLU A 373 -4.71 0.40 -15.01
N VAL A 374 -5.80 0.27 -15.77
CA VAL A 374 -6.07 1.13 -16.93
C VAL A 374 -6.66 2.50 -16.60
N CYS A 375 -7.06 2.70 -15.35
CA CYS A 375 -7.67 3.95 -14.85
C CYS A 375 -6.67 4.85 -14.09
N ALA A 376 -5.40 4.46 -13.98
CA ALA A 376 -4.39 5.26 -13.30
C ALA A 376 -4.10 6.60 -14.02
N PRO A 377 -3.55 7.59 -13.29
CA PRO A 377 -2.94 8.77 -13.89
C PRO A 377 -1.90 8.36 -14.95
N VAL A 378 -1.87 9.11 -16.05
CA VAL A 378 -1.02 8.79 -17.19
C VAL A 378 0.43 9.21 -16.91
N SER A 379 1.37 8.27 -17.06
CA SER A 379 2.80 8.58 -17.06
C SER A 379 3.19 9.29 -18.36
N ARG A 380 3.92 10.41 -18.24
CA ARG A 380 4.51 11.12 -19.38
C ARG A 380 5.52 10.27 -20.13
N GLN A 381 6.31 9.47 -19.40
CA GLN A 381 7.25 8.52 -20.00
C GLN A 381 6.52 7.45 -20.81
N PHE A 382 5.42 6.90 -20.27
CA PHE A 382 4.64 5.91 -21.00
C PHE A 382 4.03 6.48 -22.29
N VAL A 383 3.45 7.70 -22.24
CA VAL A 383 2.94 8.38 -23.44
C VAL A 383 4.04 8.57 -24.48
N SER A 384 5.23 9.00 -24.08
CA SER A 384 6.38 9.14 -24.98
C SER A 384 6.71 7.83 -25.71
N SER A 385 6.62 6.68 -25.01
CA SER A 385 6.88 5.36 -25.61
C SER A 385 5.88 4.96 -26.70
N LEU A 386 4.69 5.56 -26.73
CA LEU A 386 3.66 5.28 -27.74
C LEU A 386 3.88 6.04 -29.06
N ALA A 387 4.77 7.03 -29.09
CA ALA A 387 4.98 7.89 -30.27
C ALA A 387 5.36 7.09 -31.53
N ALA A 388 6.19 6.05 -31.37
CA ALA A 388 6.63 5.21 -32.48
C ALA A 388 5.49 4.41 -33.13
N PHE A 389 4.36 4.26 -32.43
CA PHE A 389 3.21 3.44 -32.84
C PHE A 389 1.96 4.29 -33.11
N ALA A 390 2.11 5.61 -33.19
CA ALA A 390 1.02 6.52 -33.47
C ALA A 390 0.39 6.24 -34.85
N PRO A 391 -0.93 6.40 -35.00
CA PRO A 391 -1.65 6.04 -36.23
C PRO A 391 -1.37 6.95 -37.42
N ASP A 392 -0.80 8.13 -37.18
CA ASP A 392 -0.37 9.07 -38.21
C ASP A 392 0.67 10.07 -37.67
N GLU A 393 1.32 10.80 -38.59
CA GLU A 393 2.37 11.78 -38.26
C GLU A 393 1.87 12.95 -37.39
N GLN A 394 0.59 13.32 -37.50
CA GLN A 394 0.02 14.40 -36.67
C GLN A 394 -0.09 13.97 -35.21
N SER A 395 -0.66 12.78 -34.98
CA SER A 395 -0.79 12.17 -33.66
C SER A 395 0.59 11.89 -33.07
N LYS A 396 1.55 11.43 -33.89
CA LYS A 396 2.94 11.25 -33.50
C LYS A 396 3.57 12.54 -32.99
N ALA A 397 3.44 13.64 -33.75
CA ALA A 397 4.00 14.93 -33.37
C ALA A 397 3.41 15.44 -32.04
N GLU A 398 2.11 15.26 -31.82
CA GLU A 398 1.45 15.63 -30.57
C GLU A 398 1.94 14.78 -29.37
N ILE A 399 2.06 13.46 -29.55
CA ILE A 399 2.58 12.56 -28.52
C ILE A 399 4.03 12.89 -28.17
N VAL A 400 4.87 13.17 -29.18
CA VAL A 400 6.26 13.61 -28.97
C VAL A 400 6.32 14.91 -28.17
N ARG A 401 5.44 15.87 -28.48
CA ARG A 401 5.36 17.13 -27.73
C ARG A 401 4.96 16.88 -26.28
N LEU A 402 3.91 16.08 -26.05
CA LEU A 402 3.46 15.69 -24.71
C LEU A 402 4.56 14.98 -23.90
N GLY A 403 5.36 14.12 -24.56
CA GLY A 403 6.48 13.44 -23.91
C GLY A 403 7.61 14.38 -23.49
N ASN A 404 7.88 15.42 -24.28
CA ASN A 404 9.04 16.31 -24.10
C ASN A 404 8.75 17.56 -23.25
N ASP A 405 7.51 18.00 -23.18
CA ASP A 405 7.11 19.25 -22.50
C ASP A 405 6.24 18.93 -21.27
N LYS A 406 6.86 19.00 -20.08
CA LYS A 406 6.22 18.75 -18.78
C LYS A 406 4.99 19.63 -18.58
N ASP A 407 5.11 20.94 -18.79
CA ASP A 407 4.02 21.88 -18.50
C ASP A 407 2.85 21.67 -19.48
N TYR A 408 3.17 21.39 -20.74
CA TYR A 408 2.16 21.05 -21.74
C TYR A 408 1.45 19.74 -21.41
N PHE A 409 2.18 18.71 -20.97
CA PHE A 409 1.60 17.45 -20.50
C PHE A 409 0.65 17.68 -19.32
N HIS A 410 1.06 18.46 -18.32
CA HIS A 410 0.22 18.79 -17.19
C HIS A 410 -1.06 19.53 -17.60
N GLU A 411 -0.94 20.53 -18.48
CA GLU A 411 -2.09 21.30 -18.98
C GLU A 411 -3.08 20.41 -19.75
N LYS A 412 -2.58 19.56 -20.65
CA LYS A 412 -3.43 18.79 -21.58
C LYS A 412 -3.95 17.48 -21.00
N ILE A 413 -3.17 16.82 -20.14
CA ILE A 413 -3.47 15.47 -19.66
C ILE A 413 -3.74 15.47 -18.16
N THR A 414 -2.76 15.86 -17.34
CA THR A 414 -2.84 15.72 -15.87
C THR A 414 -4.01 16.51 -15.27
N ASN A 415 -4.18 17.78 -15.65
CA ASN A 415 -5.24 18.65 -15.13
C ASN A 415 -6.65 18.19 -15.52
N HIS A 416 -6.76 17.36 -16.56
CA HIS A 416 -8.02 16.77 -16.99
C HIS A 416 -8.27 15.41 -16.31
N CYS A 417 -7.32 14.88 -15.55
CA CYS A 417 -7.37 13.55 -14.91
C CYS A 417 -7.73 12.43 -15.88
N TYR A 418 -7.22 12.50 -17.11
CA TYR A 418 -7.42 11.42 -18.07
C TYR A 418 -6.71 10.15 -17.65
N ASN A 419 -7.36 9.02 -17.90
CA ASN A 419 -6.66 7.74 -18.03
C ASN A 419 -6.01 7.61 -19.43
N ILE A 420 -5.21 6.56 -19.67
CA ILE A 420 -4.45 6.44 -20.92
C ILE A 420 -5.35 6.42 -22.17
N ALA A 421 -6.48 5.72 -22.12
CA ALA A 421 -7.37 5.61 -23.27
C ALA A 421 -8.04 6.97 -23.57
N GLN A 422 -8.48 7.69 -22.53
CA GLN A 422 -9.04 9.04 -22.66
C GLN A 422 -7.99 10.05 -23.17
N ALA A 423 -6.75 9.96 -22.68
CA ALA A 423 -5.65 10.81 -23.14
C ALA A 423 -5.39 10.63 -24.64
N LEU A 424 -5.31 9.39 -25.12
CA LEU A 424 -5.13 9.10 -26.54
C LEU A 424 -6.32 9.55 -27.40
N GLN A 425 -7.56 9.39 -26.90
CA GLN A 425 -8.76 9.90 -27.58
C GLN A 425 -8.81 11.43 -27.64
N SER A 426 -8.20 12.13 -26.68
CA SER A 426 -8.09 13.59 -26.70
C SER A 426 -7.15 14.08 -27.81
N ILE A 427 -6.21 13.24 -28.25
CA ILE A 427 -5.25 13.53 -29.32
C ILE A 427 -5.85 13.24 -30.70
N THR A 428 -6.53 12.09 -30.85
CA THR A 428 -7.05 11.64 -32.15
C THR A 428 -8.23 10.68 -31.98
N SER A 429 -9.11 10.61 -33.00
CA SER A 429 -10.18 9.61 -33.07
C SER A 429 -9.76 8.29 -33.70
N LYS A 430 -8.51 8.19 -34.20
CA LYS A 430 -7.98 6.96 -34.81
C LYS A 430 -7.51 5.97 -33.74
N THR A 431 -7.56 4.70 -34.09
CA THR A 431 -7.12 3.59 -33.23
C THR A 431 -5.61 3.38 -33.29
N PHE A 432 -5.00 3.08 -32.15
CA PHE A 432 -3.58 2.77 -31.97
C PHE A 432 -3.29 1.27 -32.18
N THR A 433 -3.72 0.72 -33.31
CA THR A 433 -3.60 -0.72 -33.66
C THR A 433 -2.16 -1.21 -33.81
N ALA A 434 -1.22 -0.30 -34.06
CA ALA A 434 0.20 -0.63 -34.17
C ALA A 434 0.89 -0.82 -32.80
N VAL A 435 0.24 -0.41 -31.70
CA VAL A 435 0.80 -0.57 -30.35
C VAL A 435 0.77 -2.06 -29.97
N PRO A 436 1.92 -2.69 -29.71
CA PRO A 436 1.95 -4.08 -29.31
C PRO A 436 1.43 -4.23 -27.87
N PHE A 437 0.66 -5.29 -27.61
CA PHE A 437 0.11 -5.52 -26.27
C PHE A 437 1.20 -5.74 -25.20
N SER A 438 2.39 -6.23 -25.60
CA SER A 438 3.57 -6.29 -24.73
C SER A 438 3.94 -4.92 -24.17
N LEU A 439 3.89 -3.85 -24.98
CA LEU A 439 4.17 -2.49 -24.52
C LEU A 439 3.12 -2.01 -23.50
N LEU A 440 1.86 -2.42 -23.65
CA LEU A 440 0.80 -2.09 -22.71
C LEU A 440 0.98 -2.83 -21.38
N ILE A 441 1.34 -4.12 -21.40
CA ILE A 441 1.67 -4.89 -20.19
C ILE A 441 2.89 -4.30 -19.47
N GLU A 442 3.90 -3.85 -20.22
CA GLU A 442 5.12 -3.28 -19.66
C GLU A 442 4.96 -1.86 -19.13
N GLY A 443 4.02 -1.08 -19.68
CA GLY A 443 3.85 0.33 -19.35
C GLY A 443 2.71 0.63 -18.38
N LEU A 444 1.86 -0.36 -18.07
CA LEU A 444 0.76 -0.23 -17.13
C LEU A 444 0.97 -1.14 -15.93
N ASN A 445 0.69 -0.60 -14.75
CA ASN A 445 0.78 -1.34 -13.51
C ASN A 445 -0.27 -2.46 -13.44
N LYS A 446 0.03 -3.48 -12.64
CA LYS A 446 -0.99 -4.47 -12.26
C LYS A 446 -2.08 -3.77 -11.44
N LEU A 447 -3.33 -4.17 -11.65
CA LEU A 447 -4.47 -3.72 -10.84
C LEU A 447 -4.27 -4.14 -9.38
N GLN A 448 -4.15 -3.16 -8.48
CA GLN A 448 -3.81 -3.40 -7.08
C GLN A 448 -5.04 -3.54 -6.17
N PRO A 449 -4.99 -4.36 -5.10
CA PRO A 449 -5.98 -4.31 -4.03
C PRO A 449 -5.98 -2.94 -3.33
N ARG A 450 -7.14 -2.50 -2.83
CA ARG A 450 -7.26 -1.28 -2.02
C ARG A 450 -7.56 -1.64 -0.57
N TYR A 451 -6.79 -1.06 0.35
CA TYR A 451 -6.92 -1.30 1.78
C TYR A 451 -8.00 -0.41 2.39
N TYR A 452 -8.74 -0.98 3.35
CA TYR A 452 -9.73 -0.28 4.16
C TYR A 452 -9.49 -0.64 5.63
N SER A 453 -9.46 0.36 6.51
CA SER A 453 -9.43 0.15 7.96
C SER A 453 -10.71 -0.57 8.39
N ILE A 454 -10.56 -1.71 9.06
CA ILE A 454 -11.69 -2.53 9.46
C ILE A 454 -12.50 -1.76 10.51
N SER A 455 -13.80 -1.60 10.26
CA SER A 455 -14.70 -0.84 11.12
C SER A 455 -15.50 -1.68 12.12
N SER A 456 -15.03 -2.91 12.38
CA SER A 456 -15.63 -3.86 13.30
C SER A 456 -14.65 -4.34 14.36
N SER A 457 -15.18 -4.84 15.48
CA SER A 457 -14.44 -5.52 16.51
C SER A 457 -14.44 -7.03 16.28
N SER A 458 -13.22 -7.60 16.22
CA SER A 458 -13.00 -9.06 16.20
C SER A 458 -13.54 -9.76 17.46
N LEU A 459 -13.61 -9.06 18.60
CA LEU A 459 -14.21 -9.57 19.84
C LEU A 459 -15.73 -9.75 19.72
N VAL A 460 -16.39 -8.89 18.94
CA VAL A 460 -17.86 -8.88 18.79
C VAL A 460 -18.30 -9.70 17.58
N GLN A 461 -17.55 -9.65 16.48
CA GLN A 461 -17.91 -10.31 15.23
C GLN A 461 -16.70 -10.96 14.52
N LYS A 462 -16.09 -11.96 15.16
CA LYS A 462 -14.93 -12.70 14.64
C LYS A 462 -15.03 -13.22 13.19
N ASP A 463 -16.23 -13.55 12.71
CA ASP A 463 -16.46 -14.15 11.39
C ASP A 463 -16.95 -13.14 10.34
N LYS A 464 -17.08 -11.85 10.69
CA LYS A 464 -17.55 -10.79 9.79
C LYS A 464 -16.70 -9.52 9.93
N ILE A 465 -16.23 -9.00 8.81
CA ILE A 465 -15.45 -7.75 8.75
C ILE A 465 -16.35 -6.64 8.22
N SER A 466 -16.57 -5.58 9.01
CA SER A 466 -17.17 -4.35 8.50
C SER A 466 -16.13 -3.47 7.80
N ILE A 467 -16.52 -2.80 6.72
CA ILE A 467 -15.78 -1.69 6.10
C ILE A 467 -16.63 -0.42 6.04
N THR A 468 -15.96 0.73 6.03
CA THR A 468 -16.58 2.05 5.82
C THR A 468 -15.88 2.75 4.65
N ALA A 469 -16.52 2.84 3.49
CA ALA A 469 -15.89 3.30 2.26
C ALA A 469 -16.63 4.50 1.66
N VAL A 470 -16.00 5.68 1.65
CA VAL A 470 -16.51 6.82 0.85
C VAL A 470 -16.34 6.51 -0.64
N VAL A 471 -17.37 6.81 -1.45
CA VAL A 471 -17.30 6.60 -2.90
C VAL A 471 -16.62 7.78 -3.56
N GLU A 472 -15.54 7.49 -4.28
CA GLU A 472 -14.75 8.50 -4.99
C GLU A 472 -15.32 8.72 -6.38
N SER A 473 -16.08 9.80 -6.52
CA SER A 473 -16.60 10.29 -7.80
C SER A 473 -16.46 11.81 -7.84
N VAL A 474 -15.52 12.29 -8.66
CA VAL A 474 -15.17 13.71 -8.74
C VAL A 474 -15.50 14.24 -10.13
N ARG A 475 -16.32 15.30 -10.18
CA ARG A 475 -16.54 16.07 -11.40
C ARG A 475 -15.64 17.30 -11.38
N LEU A 476 -14.66 17.32 -12.27
CA LEU A 476 -13.80 18.49 -12.46
C LEU A 476 -14.59 19.61 -13.18
N PRO A 477 -14.42 20.89 -12.79
CA PRO A 477 -15.04 22.01 -13.48
C PRO A 477 -14.68 22.01 -14.97
N GLY A 478 -15.70 21.99 -15.84
CA GLY A 478 -15.50 22.00 -17.30
C GLY A 478 -15.13 20.66 -17.93
N ALA A 479 -14.88 19.61 -17.16
CA ALA A 479 -14.59 18.29 -17.72
C ALA A 479 -15.84 17.60 -18.29
N SER A 480 -15.64 16.88 -19.39
CA SER A 480 -16.69 16.11 -20.08
C SER A 480 -16.99 14.77 -19.39
N HIS A 481 -16.13 14.31 -18.48
CA HIS A 481 -16.26 13.04 -17.79
C HIS A 481 -16.22 13.22 -16.26
N MET A 482 -16.52 12.14 -15.54
CA MET A 482 -16.41 12.06 -14.09
C MET A 482 -15.26 11.13 -13.74
N VAL A 483 -14.36 11.59 -12.88
CA VAL A 483 -13.23 10.80 -12.40
C VAL A 483 -13.75 9.87 -11.31
N LYS A 484 -13.61 8.56 -11.51
CA LYS A 484 -14.15 7.53 -10.62
C LYS A 484 -13.04 6.67 -10.03
N GLY A 485 -13.03 6.52 -8.71
CA GLY A 485 -12.18 5.53 -8.05
C GLY A 485 -12.64 4.11 -8.36
N VAL A 486 -11.70 3.23 -8.77
CA VAL A 486 -12.01 1.87 -9.25
C VAL A 486 -12.75 1.04 -8.20
N THR A 487 -12.15 0.85 -7.02
CA THR A 487 -12.70 -0.03 -5.98
C THR A 487 -13.98 0.50 -5.37
N THR A 488 -14.06 1.79 -5.05
CA THR A 488 -15.22 2.32 -4.31
C THR A 488 -16.48 2.38 -5.18
N ASN A 489 -16.34 2.62 -6.49
CA ASN A 489 -17.46 2.50 -7.43
C ASN A 489 -17.82 1.03 -7.74
N TYR A 490 -16.84 0.11 -7.73
CA TYR A 490 -17.13 -1.34 -7.79
C TYR A 490 -17.93 -1.80 -6.57
N LEU A 491 -17.56 -1.36 -5.36
CA LEU A 491 -18.33 -1.64 -4.14
C LEU A 491 -19.73 -1.02 -4.18
N LEU A 492 -19.89 0.19 -4.74
CA LEU A 492 -21.20 0.80 -4.95
C LEU A 492 -22.07 -0.06 -5.88
N ALA A 493 -21.50 -0.60 -6.96
CA ALA A 493 -22.22 -1.50 -7.87
C ALA A 493 -22.67 -2.79 -7.17
N LEU A 494 -21.82 -3.40 -6.35
CA LEU A 494 -22.17 -4.57 -5.53
C LEU A 494 -23.29 -4.25 -4.52
N LYS A 495 -23.20 -3.10 -3.83
CA LYS A 495 -24.26 -2.62 -2.91
C LYS A 495 -25.58 -2.43 -3.63
N GLN A 496 -25.56 -1.81 -4.81
CA GLN A 496 -26.77 -1.57 -5.61
C GLN A 496 -27.41 -2.88 -6.07
N LYS A 497 -26.59 -3.85 -6.49
CA LYS A 497 -27.04 -5.21 -6.82
C LYS A 497 -27.67 -5.90 -5.62
N GLN A 498 -26.99 -5.92 -4.47
CA GLN A 498 -27.47 -6.59 -3.25
C GLN A 498 -28.83 -6.04 -2.80
N ASN A 499 -29.02 -4.73 -2.90
CA ASN A 499 -30.22 -4.03 -2.43
C ASN A 499 -31.32 -3.90 -3.51
N GLY A 500 -31.11 -4.44 -4.72
CA GLY A 500 -32.08 -4.37 -5.80
C GLY A 500 -32.45 -2.94 -6.19
N ASP A 501 -31.46 -2.04 -6.27
CA ASP A 501 -31.69 -0.62 -6.54
C ASP A 501 -32.42 -0.40 -7.88
N PRO A 502 -33.61 0.23 -7.89
CA PRO A 502 -34.38 0.44 -9.13
C PRO A 502 -33.77 1.50 -10.04
N SER A 503 -32.85 2.33 -9.54
CA SER A 503 -32.18 3.38 -10.30
C SER A 503 -30.71 3.39 -9.92
N PRO A 504 -29.95 2.36 -10.36
CA PRO A 504 -28.53 2.24 -10.08
C PRO A 504 -27.78 3.48 -10.58
N ASP A 505 -26.55 3.63 -10.11
CA ASP A 505 -25.73 4.80 -10.43
C ASP A 505 -25.80 5.08 -11.95
N PRO A 506 -26.13 6.31 -12.38
CA PRO A 506 -26.31 6.61 -13.80
C PRO A 506 -25.04 6.36 -14.63
N HIS A 507 -23.91 6.11 -13.97
CA HIS A 507 -22.61 5.79 -14.55
C HIS A 507 -22.04 4.44 -14.05
N GLY A 508 -22.78 3.58 -13.34
CA GLY A 508 -22.22 2.50 -12.49
C GLY A 508 -22.75 1.09 -12.75
N LEU A 509 -23.51 0.86 -13.81
CA LEU A 509 -23.95 -0.50 -14.20
C LEU A 509 -22.94 -1.29 -15.05
N THR A 510 -21.71 -0.80 -15.24
CA THR A 510 -20.76 -1.48 -16.16
C THR A 510 -19.69 -2.31 -15.44
N TYR A 511 -19.82 -2.67 -14.17
CA TYR A 511 -18.86 -3.58 -13.53
C TYR A 511 -19.23 -5.05 -13.75
N SER A 512 -18.24 -5.92 -13.97
CA SER A 512 -18.44 -7.37 -14.05
C SER A 512 -18.56 -7.98 -12.65
N ILE A 513 -19.68 -7.69 -11.99
CA ILE A 513 -19.95 -8.06 -10.58
C ILE A 513 -20.14 -9.57 -10.37
N THR A 514 -20.45 -10.32 -11.43
CA THR A 514 -20.52 -11.80 -11.41
C THR A 514 -19.14 -12.44 -11.51
N GLY A 515 -18.08 -11.64 -11.69
CA GLY A 515 -16.71 -12.10 -11.65
C GLY A 515 -16.33 -13.07 -12.79
N PRO A 516 -15.12 -13.64 -12.71
CA PRO A 516 -14.61 -14.57 -13.70
C PRO A 516 -15.54 -15.78 -13.86
N ARG A 517 -15.86 -16.15 -15.10
CA ARG A 517 -16.76 -17.27 -15.44
C ARG A 517 -18.16 -17.17 -14.81
N ASN A 518 -18.59 -15.97 -14.41
CA ASN A 518 -19.83 -15.78 -13.66
C ASN A 518 -19.92 -16.63 -12.39
N LYS A 519 -18.77 -16.95 -11.77
CA LYS A 519 -18.71 -17.78 -10.56
C LYS A 519 -19.15 -17.02 -9.30
N TYR A 520 -19.25 -15.69 -9.37
CA TYR A 520 -19.80 -14.87 -8.32
C TYR A 520 -21.27 -14.56 -8.63
N ASP A 521 -22.04 -14.25 -7.62
CA ASP A 521 -23.48 -13.96 -7.69
C ASP A 521 -23.79 -12.44 -7.72
N GLY A 522 -22.77 -11.59 -7.84
CA GLY A 522 -22.90 -10.14 -7.76
C GLY A 522 -22.87 -9.58 -6.34
N ILE A 523 -22.63 -10.41 -5.32
CA ILE A 523 -22.45 -10.00 -3.92
C ILE A 523 -21.22 -10.64 -3.27
N HIS A 524 -20.26 -11.14 -4.06
CA HIS A 524 -18.98 -11.62 -3.58
C HIS A 524 -17.84 -10.71 -4.04
N VAL A 525 -16.80 -10.61 -3.22
CA VAL A 525 -15.61 -9.80 -3.49
C VAL A 525 -14.34 -10.50 -3.02
N PRO A 526 -13.25 -10.55 -3.81
CA PRO A 526 -12.00 -11.13 -3.35
C PRO A 526 -11.32 -10.20 -2.34
N VAL A 527 -10.89 -10.77 -1.21
CA VAL A 527 -10.30 -10.03 -0.09
C VAL A 527 -9.13 -10.76 0.55
N HIS A 528 -8.26 -10.04 1.25
CA HIS A 528 -7.38 -10.59 2.27
C HIS A 528 -7.25 -9.63 3.44
N VAL A 529 -6.79 -10.13 4.59
CA VAL A 529 -6.53 -9.31 5.78
C VAL A 529 -5.05 -8.94 5.80
N ARG A 530 -4.76 -7.69 6.15
CA ARG A 530 -3.41 -7.22 6.48
C ARG A 530 -3.38 -6.80 7.95
N HIS A 531 -2.51 -7.42 8.72
CA HIS A 531 -2.35 -7.09 10.13
C HIS A 531 -1.67 -5.74 10.31
N SER A 532 -2.11 -4.99 11.33
CA SER A 532 -1.64 -3.64 11.62
C SER A 532 -1.23 -3.50 13.09
N ASN A 533 -0.26 -2.63 13.35
CA ASN A 533 0.13 -2.24 14.70
C ASN A 533 -0.90 -1.31 15.38
N PHE A 534 -1.90 -0.82 14.63
CA PHE A 534 -2.97 0.05 15.13
C PHE A 534 -3.92 -0.74 16.04
N LYS A 535 -3.65 -0.77 17.34
CA LYS A 535 -4.27 -1.69 18.30
C LYS A 535 -4.67 -0.99 19.59
N LEU A 536 -5.76 -1.47 20.19
CA LEU A 536 -6.16 -1.06 21.53
C LEU A 536 -5.08 -1.41 22.56
N PRO A 537 -4.98 -0.66 23.68
CA PRO A 537 -4.13 -1.07 24.79
C PRO A 537 -4.59 -2.41 25.34
N SER A 538 -3.63 -3.27 25.71
CA SER A 538 -3.92 -4.60 26.29
C SER A 538 -4.68 -4.53 27.62
N ASP A 539 -4.53 -3.43 28.38
CA ASP A 539 -5.30 -3.15 29.59
C ASP A 539 -6.51 -2.26 29.23
N PRO A 540 -7.76 -2.78 29.26
CA PRO A 540 -8.95 -2.03 28.90
C PRO A 540 -9.24 -0.86 29.86
N SER A 541 -8.65 -0.87 31.07
CA SER A 541 -8.81 0.22 32.04
C SER A 541 -8.02 1.47 31.69
N LYS A 542 -7.04 1.36 30.77
CA LYS A 542 -6.34 2.53 30.23
C LYS A 542 -7.30 3.40 29.42
N PRO A 543 -7.24 4.73 29.56
CA PRO A 543 -8.01 5.62 28.71
C PRO A 543 -7.47 5.62 27.28
N ILE A 544 -8.33 5.97 26.33
CA ILE A 544 -7.94 6.19 24.93
C ILE A 544 -8.53 7.50 24.42
N ILE A 545 -7.76 8.18 23.57
CA ILE A 545 -8.15 9.38 22.84
C ILE A 545 -8.04 9.07 21.36
N MET A 546 -9.12 9.26 20.62
CA MET A 546 -9.25 8.90 19.22
C MET A 546 -9.65 10.14 18.42
N VAL A 547 -8.94 10.44 17.34
CA VAL A 547 -9.22 11.58 16.46
C VAL A 547 -9.40 11.05 15.04
N GLY A 548 -10.64 11.05 14.54
CA GLY A 548 -10.97 10.43 13.26
C GLY A 548 -12.15 11.12 12.57
N PRO A 549 -11.91 12.19 11.78
CA PRO A 549 -12.95 12.78 10.96
C PRO A 549 -13.25 11.95 9.70
N GLY A 550 -14.49 12.05 9.20
CA GLY A 550 -14.94 11.31 8.03
C GLY A 550 -14.75 9.80 8.19
N THR A 551 -14.27 9.13 7.14
CA THR A 551 -13.97 7.69 7.16
C THR A 551 -12.83 7.32 8.10
N GLY A 552 -12.05 8.29 8.61
CA GLY A 552 -11.09 8.07 9.70
C GLY A 552 -11.72 7.55 11.00
N VAL A 553 -13.05 7.61 11.13
CA VAL A 553 -13.77 6.99 12.25
C VAL A 553 -13.84 5.46 12.15
N ALA A 554 -13.52 4.87 11.01
CA ALA A 554 -13.67 3.44 10.74
C ALA A 554 -13.05 2.55 11.84
N PRO A 555 -11.73 2.59 12.12
CA PRO A 555 -11.16 1.73 13.16
C PRO A 555 -11.70 2.06 14.57
N PHE A 556 -12.08 3.33 14.81
CA PHE A 556 -12.65 3.76 16.10
C PHE A 556 -14.05 3.23 16.35
N ARG A 557 -14.84 2.97 15.30
CA ARG A 557 -16.08 2.20 15.44
C ARG A 557 -15.78 0.82 16.03
N GLY A 558 -14.78 0.11 15.48
CA GLY A 558 -14.32 -1.17 16.02
C GLY A 558 -13.82 -1.08 17.47
N PHE A 559 -13.02 -0.05 17.80
CA PHE A 559 -12.52 0.16 19.16
C PHE A 559 -13.64 0.41 20.17
N ILE A 560 -14.62 1.25 19.82
CA ILE A 560 -15.78 1.55 20.67
C ILE A 560 -16.65 0.30 20.82
N GLN A 561 -16.91 -0.43 19.73
CA GLN A 561 -17.68 -1.67 19.76
C GLN A 561 -17.04 -2.70 20.71
N GLU A 562 -15.71 -2.85 20.66
CA GLU A 562 -14.96 -3.75 21.53
C GLU A 562 -15.04 -3.34 23.00
N ARG A 563 -14.77 -2.06 23.29
CA ARG A 563 -14.80 -1.51 24.65
C ARG A 563 -16.21 -1.52 25.24
N ALA A 564 -17.23 -1.27 24.44
CA ALA A 564 -18.62 -1.40 24.86
C ALA A 564 -18.95 -2.86 25.23
N ALA A 565 -18.50 -3.84 24.44
CA ALA A 565 -18.69 -5.26 24.74
C ALA A 565 -17.97 -5.71 26.02
N LEU A 566 -16.76 -5.20 26.29
CA LEU A 566 -16.05 -5.44 27.55
C LEU A 566 -16.79 -4.81 28.74
N ALA A 567 -17.25 -3.55 28.61
CA ALA A 567 -18.03 -2.88 29.64
C ALA A 567 -19.34 -3.63 29.96
N ALA A 568 -20.03 -4.16 28.95
CA ALA A 568 -21.25 -4.98 29.13
C ALA A 568 -20.98 -6.30 29.88
N LYS A 569 -19.75 -6.83 29.80
CA LYS A 569 -19.32 -7.99 30.60
C LYS A 569 -18.92 -7.63 32.03
N GLY A 570 -19.01 -6.35 32.41
CA GLY A 570 -18.62 -5.84 33.73
C GLY A 570 -17.12 -5.58 33.88
N GLU A 571 -16.35 -5.60 32.80
CA GLU A 571 -14.94 -5.24 32.85
C GLU A 571 -14.76 -3.74 33.05
N LYS A 572 -13.70 -3.37 33.78
CA LYS A 572 -13.37 -1.96 33.99
C LYS A 572 -12.75 -1.37 32.73
N VAL A 573 -13.53 -0.56 32.02
CA VAL A 573 -13.09 0.14 30.81
C VAL A 573 -12.78 1.60 31.14
N GLY A 574 -11.59 2.07 30.76
CA GLY A 574 -11.16 3.45 30.94
C GLY A 574 -11.92 4.44 30.04
N THR A 575 -11.73 5.73 30.27
CA THR A 575 -12.36 6.77 29.44
C THR A 575 -12.00 6.59 27.97
N THR A 576 -13.01 6.61 27.13
CA THR A 576 -12.95 6.46 25.67
C THR A 576 -13.40 7.79 25.09
N LEU A 577 -12.46 8.58 24.58
CA LEU A 577 -12.74 9.92 24.04
C LEU A 577 -12.58 9.91 22.53
N LEU A 578 -13.65 10.18 21.80
CA LEU A 578 -13.65 10.32 20.34
C LEU A 578 -13.83 11.79 19.94
N PHE A 579 -12.91 12.32 19.13
CA PHE A 579 -13.10 13.53 18.35
C PHE A 579 -13.48 13.13 16.92
N PHE A 580 -14.76 13.31 16.59
CA PHE A 580 -15.31 13.00 15.27
C PHE A 580 -15.60 14.29 14.50
N GLY A 581 -15.39 14.29 13.19
CA GLY A 581 -15.70 15.43 12.34
C GLY A 581 -16.39 15.03 11.04
N CYS A 582 -17.37 15.81 10.62
CA CYS A 582 -18.03 15.66 9.31
C CYS A 582 -18.46 17.04 8.76
N ARG A 583 -19.20 17.07 7.64
CA ARG A 583 -19.69 18.34 7.08
C ARG A 583 -20.86 18.86 7.92
N LYS A 584 -21.90 18.05 8.12
CA LYS A 584 -23.07 18.41 8.91
C LYS A 584 -23.64 17.23 9.68
N SER A 585 -24.28 17.52 10.81
CA SER A 585 -24.84 16.52 11.72
C SER A 585 -26.00 15.69 11.16
N ASP A 586 -26.62 16.14 10.07
CA ASP A 586 -27.79 15.54 9.41
C ASP A 586 -27.49 14.99 7.99
N GLU A 587 -26.30 15.23 7.46
CA GLU A 587 -25.89 14.83 6.10
C GLU A 587 -24.94 13.62 6.08
N ASP A 588 -23.82 13.72 6.82
CA ASP A 588 -22.69 12.79 6.72
C ASP A 588 -22.12 12.36 8.08
N PHE A 589 -22.96 12.36 9.12
CA PHE A 589 -22.61 11.83 10.43
C PHE A 589 -22.66 10.29 10.43
N LEU A 590 -21.52 9.68 10.10
CA LEU A 590 -21.32 8.23 10.10
C LEU A 590 -21.69 7.59 11.45
N TYR A 591 -22.53 6.54 11.41
CA TYR A 591 -22.90 5.72 12.57
C TYR A 591 -23.53 6.47 13.76
N LYS A 592 -24.18 7.62 13.50
CA LYS A 592 -24.78 8.50 14.53
C LYS A 592 -25.60 7.75 15.60
N GLU A 593 -26.55 6.91 15.17
CA GLU A 593 -27.44 6.19 16.09
C GLU A 593 -26.73 5.06 16.86
N GLU A 594 -25.75 4.41 16.24
CA GLU A 594 -24.93 3.38 16.88
C GLU A 594 -24.05 3.99 17.98
N PHE A 595 -23.41 5.13 17.70
CA PHE A 595 -22.63 5.85 18.70
C PHE A 595 -23.47 6.32 19.89
N LYS A 596 -24.70 6.78 19.66
CA LYS A 596 -25.63 7.10 20.74
C LYS A 596 -25.91 5.87 21.61
N THR A 597 -26.14 4.71 21.00
CA THR A 597 -26.37 3.44 21.71
C THR A 597 -25.16 3.07 22.58
N PHE A 598 -23.93 3.19 22.04
CA PHE A 598 -22.72 2.93 22.84
C PHE A 598 -22.52 3.93 23.97
N GLN A 599 -22.90 5.20 23.80
CA GLN A 599 -22.84 6.19 24.88
C GLN A 599 -23.81 5.83 26.01
N GLU A 600 -25.02 5.37 25.69
CA GLU A 600 -25.99 4.89 26.68
C GLU A 600 -25.48 3.64 27.42
N GLN A 601 -24.82 2.73 26.71
CA GLN A 601 -24.25 1.50 27.29
C GLN A 601 -23.02 1.73 28.17
N MET A 602 -22.12 2.62 27.76
CA MET A 602 -20.85 2.88 28.45
C MET A 602 -20.94 4.01 29.49
N GLY A 603 -22.01 4.81 29.46
CA GLY A 603 -22.18 5.98 30.33
C GLY A 603 -21.01 6.96 30.20
N ASP A 604 -20.51 7.45 31.34
CA ASP A 604 -19.43 8.45 31.39
C ASP A 604 -18.09 7.95 30.80
N SER A 605 -17.93 6.64 30.61
CA SER A 605 -16.74 6.05 30.01
C SER A 605 -16.63 6.29 28.50
N LEU A 606 -17.69 6.72 27.80
CA LEU A 606 -17.62 7.10 26.37
C LEU A 606 -18.04 8.56 26.17
N LYS A 607 -17.12 9.37 25.64
CA LYS A 607 -17.36 10.77 25.28
C LYS A 607 -17.08 10.97 23.81
N ILE A 608 -18.03 11.54 23.08
CA ILE A 608 -17.91 11.84 21.66
C ILE A 608 -18.06 13.35 21.48
N ILE A 609 -17.04 13.98 20.92
CA ILE A 609 -16.96 15.41 20.67
C ILE A 609 -16.96 15.63 19.16
N THR A 610 -17.98 16.32 18.65
CA THR A 610 -18.19 16.48 17.21
C THR A 610 -17.73 17.83 16.68
N ALA A 611 -17.18 17.82 15.47
CA ALA A 611 -16.80 18.99 14.70
C ALA A 611 -17.56 19.00 13.36
N PHE A 612 -18.40 20.00 13.13
CA PHE A 612 -19.19 20.14 11.91
C PHE A 612 -18.65 21.29 11.06
N SER A 613 -18.03 20.96 9.94
CA SER A 613 -17.29 21.93 9.12
C SER A 613 -18.19 22.82 8.24
N ARG A 614 -19.49 22.50 8.10
CA ARG A 614 -20.44 23.19 7.22
C ARG A 614 -21.81 23.48 7.86
N GLU A 615 -21.95 23.36 9.17
CA GLU A 615 -23.24 23.56 9.89
C GLU A 615 -23.41 25.01 10.42
N GLY A 616 -22.31 25.71 10.68
CA GLY A 616 -22.28 27.11 11.12
C GLY A 616 -21.64 28.05 10.10
N SER A 617 -21.53 29.33 10.48
CA SER A 617 -20.81 30.35 9.69
C SER A 617 -19.30 30.15 9.68
N GLU A 618 -18.77 29.49 10.71
CA GLU A 618 -17.34 29.18 10.85
C GLU A 618 -17.11 27.68 10.65
N LYS A 619 -15.98 27.33 10.02
CA LYS A 619 -15.58 25.94 9.84
C LYS A 619 -14.99 25.40 11.13
N VAL A 620 -15.64 24.39 11.71
CA VAL A 620 -15.15 23.70 12.91
C VAL A 620 -14.54 22.35 12.51
N TYR A 621 -13.30 22.12 12.91
CA TYR A 621 -12.57 20.88 12.68
C TYR A 621 -12.15 20.21 14.01
N VAL A 622 -11.69 18.95 13.94
CA VAL A 622 -11.37 18.14 15.13
C VAL A 622 -10.26 18.74 15.98
N GLN A 623 -9.26 19.38 15.37
CA GLN A 623 -8.17 20.08 16.05
C GLN A 623 -8.65 21.31 16.84
N HIS A 624 -9.72 21.98 16.39
CA HIS A 624 -10.36 23.05 17.18
C HIS A 624 -11.00 22.47 18.45
N ARG A 625 -11.75 21.36 18.30
CA ARG A 625 -12.36 20.66 19.43
C ARG A 625 -11.33 20.09 20.39
N LEU A 626 -10.20 19.60 19.87
CA LEU A 626 -9.10 19.11 20.68
C LEU A 626 -8.55 20.22 21.59
N LYS A 627 -8.34 21.41 21.03
CA LYS A 627 -7.90 22.61 21.78
C LYS A 627 -8.94 23.07 22.80
N GLU A 628 -10.22 23.13 22.44
CA GLU A 628 -11.31 23.46 23.37
C GLU A 628 -11.36 22.52 24.59
N ASN A 629 -10.91 21.28 24.41
CA ASN A 629 -10.90 20.23 25.45
C ASN A 629 -9.49 19.94 25.98
N ALA A 630 -8.55 20.90 25.87
CA ALA A 630 -7.15 20.73 26.24
C ALA A 630 -6.94 20.21 27.67
N SER A 631 -7.71 20.68 28.66
CA SER A 631 -7.62 20.21 30.04
C SER A 631 -7.96 18.72 30.16
N LEU A 632 -9.07 18.29 29.54
CA LEU A 632 -9.49 16.88 29.55
C LEU A 632 -8.45 16.00 28.85
N VAL A 633 -7.97 16.42 27.68
CA VAL A 633 -6.92 15.71 26.94
C VAL A 633 -5.67 15.56 27.81
N SER A 634 -5.18 16.65 28.42
CA SER A 634 -4.00 16.63 29.30
C SER A 634 -4.19 15.70 30.50
N ASP A 635 -5.36 15.71 31.14
CA ASP A 635 -5.64 14.85 32.29
C ASP A 635 -5.70 13.37 31.92
N LEU A 636 -6.21 13.02 30.74
CA LEU A 636 -6.16 11.66 30.21
C LEU A 636 -4.72 11.25 29.87
N LEU A 637 -3.92 12.14 29.28
CA LEU A 637 -2.50 11.86 28.99
C LEU A 637 -1.68 11.63 30.28
N LYS A 638 -1.97 12.35 31.37
CA LYS A 638 -1.37 12.08 32.70
C LYS A 638 -1.73 10.70 33.23
N GLN A 639 -2.90 10.17 32.84
CA GLN A 639 -3.34 8.80 33.13
C GLN A 639 -2.78 7.76 32.14
N LYS A 640 -1.77 8.13 31.33
CA LYS A 640 -1.14 7.28 30.32
C LYS A 640 -2.13 6.81 29.25
N ALA A 641 -3.04 7.70 28.82
CA ALA A 641 -3.93 7.41 27.71
C ALA A 641 -3.15 7.14 26.42
N ASN A 642 -3.62 6.17 25.63
CA ASN A 642 -3.15 6.02 24.26
C ASN A 642 -3.88 7.02 23.35
N PHE A 643 -3.15 7.65 22.45
CA PHE A 643 -3.63 8.63 21.48
C PHE A 643 -3.62 8.02 20.08
N TYR A 644 -4.72 8.15 19.36
CA TYR A 644 -4.90 7.55 18.04
C TYR A 644 -5.40 8.59 17.05
N VAL A 645 -4.81 8.62 15.86
CA VAL A 645 -5.26 9.47 14.74
C VAL A 645 -5.52 8.61 13.52
N CYS A 646 -6.63 8.85 12.83
CA CYS A 646 -6.97 8.13 11.62
C CYS A 646 -7.68 9.02 10.60
N GLY A 647 -7.36 8.85 9.31
CA GLY A 647 -7.93 9.62 8.20
C GLY A 647 -6.89 10.35 7.35
N ASP A 648 -7.18 11.60 6.96
CA ASP A 648 -6.35 12.39 6.03
C ASP A 648 -4.93 12.66 6.57
N ALA A 649 -3.93 12.09 5.90
CA ALA A 649 -2.51 12.31 6.20
C ALA A 649 -2.04 13.73 5.83
N ALA A 650 -2.58 14.29 4.75
CA ALA A 650 -2.02 15.50 4.13
C ALA A 650 -2.20 16.76 4.98
N ASN A 651 -3.35 16.89 5.66
CA ASN A 651 -3.68 18.08 6.44
C ASN A 651 -4.05 17.72 7.88
N MET A 652 -5.02 16.83 8.05
CA MET A 652 -5.64 16.58 9.36
C MET A 652 -4.64 16.03 10.39
N ALA A 653 -3.89 14.99 10.04
CA ALA A 653 -2.94 14.35 10.96
C ALA A 653 -1.87 15.33 11.46
N ARG A 654 -1.29 16.11 10.53
CA ARG A 654 -0.28 17.13 10.82
C ARG A 654 -0.81 18.20 11.78
N GLU A 655 -2.00 18.74 11.53
CA GLU A 655 -2.60 19.76 12.40
C GLU A 655 -2.94 19.22 13.78
N VAL A 656 -3.44 17.97 13.87
CA VAL A 656 -3.72 17.31 15.15
C VAL A 656 -2.44 17.10 15.96
N ASN A 657 -1.35 16.68 15.32
CA ASN A 657 -0.04 16.53 15.97
C ASN A 657 0.44 17.87 16.57
N LEU A 658 0.44 18.94 15.77
CA LEU A 658 0.85 20.28 16.23
C LEU A 658 0.00 20.77 17.41
N VAL A 659 -1.33 20.61 17.32
CA VAL A 659 -2.24 21.00 18.42
C VAL A 659 -2.00 20.16 19.67
N LEU A 660 -1.72 18.86 19.54
CA LEU A 660 -1.40 18.02 20.68
C LEU A 660 -0.13 18.48 21.39
N GLY A 661 0.93 18.80 20.63
CA GLY A 661 2.18 19.35 21.16
C GLY A 661 1.94 20.65 21.95
N HIS A 662 1.15 21.57 21.39
CA HIS A 662 0.76 22.81 22.08
C HIS A 662 -0.05 22.55 23.36
N ILE A 663 -1.02 21.62 23.33
CA ILE A 663 -1.80 21.25 24.51
C ILE A 663 -0.89 20.73 25.62
N ILE A 664 0.05 19.84 25.29
CA ILE A 664 1.01 19.29 26.26
C ILE A 664 1.87 20.42 26.84
N ALA A 665 2.37 21.31 26.01
CA ALA A 665 3.22 22.42 26.42
C ALA A 665 2.49 23.38 27.37
N GLU A 666 1.34 23.89 26.95
CA GLU A 666 0.52 24.85 27.71
C GLU A 666 0.04 24.25 29.04
N GLN A 667 -0.51 23.03 29.01
CA GLN A 667 -1.12 22.41 30.20
C GLN A 667 -0.09 21.93 31.23
N ARG A 668 1.20 21.87 30.85
CA ARG A 668 2.31 21.49 31.75
C ARG A 668 3.26 22.66 32.04
N GLY A 669 2.97 23.86 31.54
CA GLY A 669 3.78 25.05 31.76
C GLY A 669 5.21 24.94 31.21
N MET A 670 5.38 24.30 30.05
CA MET A 670 6.68 24.08 29.40
C MET A 670 6.75 24.76 28.03
N PRO A 671 7.97 24.98 27.47
CA PRO A 671 8.13 25.51 26.12
C PRO A 671 7.49 24.62 25.04
N ALA A 672 7.12 25.20 23.90
CA ALA A 672 6.45 24.49 22.80
C ALA A 672 7.30 23.34 22.27
N GLU A 673 8.61 23.53 22.18
CA GLU A 673 9.58 22.53 21.71
C GLU A 673 9.56 21.27 22.59
N ARG A 674 9.36 21.44 23.91
CA ARG A 674 9.20 20.30 24.82
C ARG A 674 7.90 19.54 24.56
N GLY A 675 6.83 20.23 24.19
CA GLY A 675 5.58 19.59 23.78
C GLY A 675 5.75 18.71 22.54
N GLU A 676 6.46 19.22 21.53
CA GLU A 676 6.79 18.49 20.30
C GLU A 676 7.67 17.26 20.58
N GLU A 677 8.74 17.42 21.37
CA GLU A 677 9.59 16.30 21.81
C GLU A 677 8.77 15.19 22.50
N MET A 678 7.80 15.57 23.33
CA MET A 678 6.93 14.63 24.00
C MET A 678 6.03 13.87 23.04
N VAL A 679 5.46 14.54 22.03
CA VAL A 679 4.65 13.87 20.99
C VAL A 679 5.50 12.86 20.22
N LYS A 680 6.73 13.22 19.84
CA LYS A 680 7.69 12.30 19.20
C LYS A 680 7.98 11.07 20.07
N HIS A 681 8.20 11.28 21.36
CA HIS A 681 8.37 10.18 22.31
C HIS A 681 7.09 9.32 22.45
N MET A 682 5.90 9.91 22.38
CA MET A 682 4.66 9.13 22.42
C MET A 682 4.53 8.20 21.21
N ARG A 683 4.93 8.66 20.01
CA ARG A 683 4.97 7.84 18.80
C ARG A 683 5.97 6.70 18.94
N SER A 684 7.21 7.00 19.31
CA SER A 684 8.25 5.96 19.45
C SER A 684 7.96 4.93 20.54
N SER A 685 7.19 5.30 21.57
CA SER A 685 6.74 4.39 22.64
C SER A 685 5.45 3.63 22.31
N GLY A 686 4.84 3.87 21.14
CA GLY A 686 3.59 3.24 20.71
C GLY A 686 2.34 3.72 21.45
N SER A 687 2.45 4.80 22.23
CA SER A 687 1.32 5.44 22.93
C SER A 687 0.61 6.51 22.09
N TYR A 688 1.23 6.96 21.00
CA TYR A 688 0.58 7.66 19.88
C TYR A 688 0.67 6.75 18.66
N GLN A 689 -0.46 6.38 18.06
CA GLN A 689 -0.51 5.60 16.82
C GLN A 689 -1.30 6.32 15.72
N GLU A 690 -0.90 6.13 14.47
CA GLU A 690 -1.52 6.72 13.29
C GLU A 690 -1.94 5.63 12.29
N ASP A 691 -3.13 5.80 11.72
CA ASP A 691 -3.62 5.05 10.56
C ASP A 691 -4.13 6.06 9.53
N VAL A 692 -3.19 6.68 8.81
CA VAL A 692 -3.45 7.84 7.95
C VAL A 692 -3.09 7.55 6.49
N TRP A 693 -3.89 8.07 5.58
CA TRP A 693 -3.77 7.87 4.14
C TRP A 693 -4.15 9.15 3.38
N SER A 694 -3.75 9.23 2.10
CA SER A 694 -4.02 10.38 1.21
C SER A 694 -4.50 9.92 -0.16
#